data_AF-A0A430QIL5-F1
#
_entry.id   AF-A0A430QIL5-F1
#
_cell.length_a   1.000
_cell.length_b   1.000
_cell.length_c   1.000
_cell.angle_alpha   90.00
_cell.angle_beta   90.00
_cell.angle_gamma   90.00
#
_symmetry.space_group_name_H-M   'P 1'
#
loop_
_entity.id
_entity.type
_entity.pdbx_description
1 polymer ?
#
loop_
_entity_poly.entity_id
_entity_poly.type
_entity_poly.pdbx_seq_one_letter_code
_entity_poly.pdbx_strand_id
1 'polypeptide(L)'
;SGYLLASYDASALNDILGTIEVYMTKRQCPHVSLLRVWESNDPHPQEDYLDCLWAQICNLRNSGWVEKVTWRLYDSFPSLKEHGQPHKLSPLTPPDYDAEVIYPLPSVVFRMFDYTDVIDQDENEIVPNSDLSSDGVKSNKETPVLPGAHTIERFLIDEHLAILMNNLSFNRVMCAKALLGLKTRAKVALDYMIIEAVFAGMFHLPRPPVQHGNLLFYGSLLVQLCHEASNTIPLVLAQATEVLFERLDNMKPVCIGRFIEWFSYHLSNYQLQWSWKEWSSSLTLDPMSPQKRLITETLCRLIRFSYYENVKRLLPKSFYIMLPPQPTVINKYESNPDLSSARAFFRLVDSIRARLEPQTVLRIAETASQSRGRRLSLSEPFDNDGVRDEKDEDASSDDSHSDHSDEERRGKSPIDTIPLSDPEFDDLDDPEPAKQEIRARLKARRRMLRESAMKRNLKISSEGNADEQVGVRSDSIEKLPFTTAAQVSELSPGVTNLAIELFYSAMLIAGHKTISHTFAFIKKYAAVIRTLTSTVETQVEALHVIQAVWANNPQMIVIITEHMCRVGLIDPEAVVRWAYSPIMTTLTDDTVNLNSANARPKILDFYVWECLSRTLVRVGRRVTRITSRLELAKETMEINRRSSPYSTPDREDADQGGDGDSFPRTGVDSDSFFKKPKDSISGRIKVSDRRKLMAGCELVSSSDDEAYGGGKDNVGGRVARLEEARCEAVRSQCAVITLLLHRHARLTAELASEMSGSTQNHSFNTDSPFFLHEPTQPKSLSDEALRNIMFWLKGRLVQVVLEVSLILRCHYFIPAHIIEYYSGRDLQVFVEICFLKPDKSYVPNLFSQHCDQLIPYLDNLDEFICGAHPEVQGVFQQLRSLYA
;
A
#
# COMPACT_ATOMS: atom_id res chain seq x y z
N SER A 1 1.23 -40.73 -3.50
CA SER A 1 1.38 -41.53 -2.26
C SER A 1 0.08 -42.23 -1.83
N GLY A 2 -1.05 -41.53 -1.67
CA GLY A 2 -2.31 -42.10 -1.15
C GLY A 2 -2.70 -43.49 -1.69
N TYR A 3 -2.70 -43.67 -3.02
CA TYR A 3 -2.96 -44.97 -3.67
C TYR A 3 -2.08 -46.12 -3.12
N LEU A 4 -0.78 -45.89 -2.92
CA LEU A 4 0.14 -46.93 -2.43
C LEU A 4 -0.13 -47.26 -0.97
N LEU A 5 -0.41 -46.25 -0.13
CA LEU A 5 -0.79 -46.46 1.27
C LEU A 5 -2.11 -47.24 1.36
N ALA A 6 -3.12 -46.84 0.60
CA ALA A 6 -4.42 -47.53 0.53
C ALA A 6 -4.29 -48.98 0.03
N SER A 7 -3.35 -49.26 -0.87
CA SER A 7 -3.08 -50.62 -1.38
C SER A 7 -2.28 -51.50 -0.42
N TYR A 8 -1.63 -50.91 0.60
CA TYR A 8 -0.79 -51.61 1.58
C TYR A 8 -1.55 -51.85 2.89
N ASP A 9 -2.12 -50.79 3.47
CA ASP A 9 -2.99 -50.85 4.65
C ASP A 9 -4.10 -49.81 4.55
N ALA A 10 -5.25 -50.24 4.03
CA ALA A 10 -6.44 -49.42 3.93
C ALA A 10 -7.05 -49.08 5.30
N SER A 11 -6.84 -49.91 6.34
CA SER A 11 -7.41 -49.65 7.67
C SER A 11 -6.66 -48.50 8.33
N ALA A 12 -5.34 -48.62 8.49
CA ALA A 12 -4.53 -47.59 9.13
C ALA A 12 -4.64 -46.23 8.40
N LEU A 13 -4.77 -46.24 7.06
CA LEU A 13 -5.03 -45.01 6.30
C LEU A 13 -6.41 -44.43 6.60
N ASN A 14 -7.46 -45.26 6.69
CA ASN A 14 -8.81 -44.79 7.04
C ASN A 14 -8.88 -44.26 8.48
N ASP A 15 -8.15 -44.87 9.43
CA ASP A 15 -8.09 -44.44 10.83
C ASP A 15 -7.40 -43.05 10.96
N ILE A 16 -6.31 -42.84 10.22
CA ILE A 16 -5.64 -41.54 10.10
C ILE A 16 -6.60 -40.50 9.47
N LEU A 17 -7.26 -40.83 8.36
CA LEU A 17 -8.21 -39.92 7.70
C LEU A 17 -9.41 -39.59 8.59
N GLY A 18 -9.91 -40.53 9.39
CA GLY A 18 -10.96 -40.30 10.38
C GLY A 18 -10.51 -39.38 11.51
N THR A 19 -9.25 -39.47 11.94
CA THR A 19 -8.67 -38.55 12.92
C THR A 19 -8.53 -37.14 12.34
N ILE A 20 -8.15 -37.02 11.06
CA ILE A 20 -8.11 -35.74 10.35
C ILE A 20 -9.51 -35.14 10.22
N GLU A 21 -10.54 -35.91 9.83
CA GLU A 21 -11.94 -35.43 9.76
C GLU A 21 -12.42 -34.85 11.11
N VAL A 22 -12.07 -35.49 12.23
CA VAL A 22 -12.39 -35.02 13.59
C VAL A 22 -11.61 -33.76 14.00
N TYR A 23 -10.46 -33.48 13.38
CA TYR A 23 -9.76 -32.20 13.51
C TYR A 23 -10.37 -31.12 12.60
N MET A 24 -10.61 -31.44 11.33
CA MET A 24 -11.19 -30.53 10.34
C MET A 24 -12.53 -29.96 10.81
N THR A 25 -13.42 -30.82 11.31
CA THR A 25 -14.74 -30.45 11.85
C THR A 25 -14.72 -29.64 13.16
N LYS A 26 -13.55 -29.50 13.82
CA LYS A 26 -13.38 -28.70 15.05
C LYS A 26 -12.58 -27.42 14.85
N ARG A 27 -11.84 -27.30 13.74
CA ARG A 27 -11.01 -26.13 13.45
C ARG A 27 -11.90 -24.90 13.24
N GLN A 28 -11.48 -23.77 13.80
CA GLN A 28 -12.15 -22.49 13.56
C GLN A 28 -11.37 -21.73 12.49
N CYS A 29 -12.08 -21.12 11.53
CA CYS A 29 -11.45 -20.42 10.41
C CYS A 29 -11.77 -18.90 10.32
N PRO A 30 -11.86 -18.12 11.43
CA PRO A 30 -12.23 -16.69 11.35
C PRO A 30 -11.24 -15.82 10.57
N HIS A 31 -9.97 -16.23 10.47
CA HIS A 31 -8.96 -15.59 9.61
C HIS A 31 -9.35 -15.52 8.12
N VAL A 32 -10.23 -16.40 7.63
CA VAL A 32 -10.69 -16.40 6.24
C VAL A 32 -11.33 -15.06 5.88
N SER A 33 -12.12 -14.47 6.79
CA SER A 33 -12.74 -13.15 6.56
C SER A 33 -11.73 -12.01 6.49
N LEU A 34 -10.50 -12.19 6.98
CA LEU A 34 -9.43 -11.20 6.93
C LEU A 34 -8.52 -11.38 5.70
N LEU A 35 -8.30 -12.62 5.27
CA LEU A 35 -7.37 -12.97 4.18
C LEU A 35 -8.02 -13.10 2.78
N ARG A 36 -9.33 -13.33 2.68
CA ARG A 36 -10.02 -13.49 1.39
C ARG A 36 -9.91 -12.25 0.49
N VAL A 37 -9.68 -12.44 -0.82
CA VAL A 37 -9.57 -11.32 -1.76
C VAL A 37 -10.94 -10.68 -2.05
N TRP A 38 -12.00 -11.49 -2.10
CA TRP A 38 -13.39 -11.07 -2.22
C TRP A 38 -14.19 -11.45 -0.97
N GLU A 39 -15.11 -10.59 -0.54
CA GLU A 39 -16.06 -10.86 0.56
C GLU A 39 -17.24 -11.75 0.13
N SER A 40 -17.57 -11.77 -1.17
CA SER A 40 -18.61 -12.60 -1.78
C SER A 40 -18.13 -14.03 -2.05
N ASN A 41 -19.06 -15.00 -1.92
CA ASN A 41 -18.86 -16.38 -2.37
C ASN A 41 -19.37 -16.65 -3.80
N ASP A 42 -20.15 -15.72 -4.39
CA ASP A 42 -20.61 -15.79 -5.79
C ASP A 42 -19.64 -14.98 -6.69
N PRO A 43 -19.13 -15.53 -7.80
CA PRO A 43 -19.35 -16.88 -8.33
C PRO A 43 -18.39 -17.96 -7.79
N HIS A 44 -17.32 -17.60 -7.07
CA HIS A 44 -16.40 -18.58 -6.49
C HIS A 44 -16.05 -18.21 -5.03
N PRO A 45 -16.22 -19.12 -4.07
CA PRO A 45 -15.81 -18.90 -2.69
C PRO A 45 -14.29 -18.79 -2.59
N GLN A 46 -13.83 -17.95 -1.67
CA GLN A 46 -12.42 -17.82 -1.32
C GLN A 46 -12.20 -18.66 -0.05
N GLU A 47 -11.92 -19.94 -0.24
CA GLU A 47 -11.93 -20.99 0.79
C GLU A 47 -10.66 -20.99 1.66
N ASP A 48 -10.76 -21.48 2.89
CA ASP A 48 -9.55 -21.82 3.66
C ASP A 48 -8.74 -22.89 2.93
N TYR A 49 -7.42 -22.74 2.95
CA TYR A 49 -6.48 -23.66 2.31
C TYR A 49 -6.66 -25.13 2.77
N LEU A 50 -6.85 -25.40 4.07
CA LEU A 50 -7.00 -26.77 4.57
C LEU A 50 -8.38 -27.34 4.25
N ASP A 51 -9.46 -26.54 4.30
CA ASP A 51 -10.81 -27.03 3.94
C ASP A 51 -10.89 -27.36 2.44
N CYS A 52 -10.31 -26.50 1.59
CA CYS A 52 -10.25 -26.73 0.15
C CYS A 52 -9.40 -27.96 -0.19
N LEU A 53 -8.23 -28.11 0.44
CA LEU A 53 -7.36 -29.28 0.27
C LEU A 53 -8.00 -30.58 0.80
N TRP A 54 -8.76 -30.51 1.90
CA TRP A 54 -9.49 -31.68 2.41
C TRP A 54 -10.60 -32.11 1.45
N ALA A 55 -11.36 -31.17 0.88
CA ALA A 55 -12.33 -31.47 -0.16
C ALA A 55 -11.68 -32.13 -1.40
N GLN A 56 -10.51 -31.66 -1.82
CA GLN A 56 -9.73 -32.26 -2.91
C GLN A 56 -9.23 -33.68 -2.58
N ILE A 57 -8.75 -33.92 -1.35
CA ILE A 57 -8.30 -35.23 -0.88
C ILE A 57 -9.47 -36.21 -0.79
N CYS A 58 -10.63 -35.78 -0.28
CA CYS A 58 -11.84 -36.58 -0.23
C CYS A 58 -12.38 -36.91 -1.64
N ASN A 59 -12.33 -35.97 -2.58
CA ASN A 59 -12.68 -36.22 -3.98
C ASN A 59 -11.71 -37.23 -4.64
N LEU A 60 -10.40 -37.09 -4.39
CA LEU A 60 -9.38 -38.04 -4.84
C LEU A 60 -9.59 -39.45 -4.25
N ARG A 61 -9.92 -39.56 -2.96
CA ARG A 61 -10.25 -40.82 -2.28
C ARG A 61 -11.48 -41.48 -2.92
N ASN A 62 -12.54 -40.71 -3.15
CA ASN A 62 -13.76 -41.18 -3.81
C ASN A 62 -13.48 -41.60 -5.27
N SER A 63 -12.50 -40.96 -5.92
CA SER A 63 -11.98 -41.30 -7.26
C SER A 63 -10.92 -42.44 -7.24
N GLY A 64 -10.85 -43.23 -6.17
CA GLY A 64 -9.96 -44.41 -6.08
C GLY A 64 -8.47 -44.07 -5.98
N TRP A 65 -8.11 -42.86 -5.53
CA TRP A 65 -6.75 -42.32 -5.49
C TRP A 65 -6.06 -42.17 -6.86
N VAL A 66 -6.85 -42.03 -7.93
CA VAL A 66 -6.37 -41.77 -9.30
C VAL A 66 -6.35 -40.27 -9.56
N GLU A 67 -5.23 -39.76 -10.07
CA GLU A 67 -5.08 -38.40 -10.60
C GLU A 67 -4.47 -38.43 -12.01
N LYS A 68 -4.68 -37.38 -12.79
CA LYS A 68 -4.40 -37.36 -14.23
C LYS A 68 -3.23 -36.47 -14.68
N VAL A 69 -2.63 -35.65 -13.80
CA VAL A 69 -1.68 -34.59 -14.20
C VAL A 69 -0.21 -34.91 -13.94
N THR A 70 0.09 -35.78 -12.98
CA THR A 70 1.46 -35.99 -12.49
C THR A 70 2.27 -36.91 -13.39
N TRP A 71 3.51 -36.53 -13.70
CA TRP A 71 4.48 -37.41 -14.36
C TRP A 71 5.11 -38.38 -13.35
N ARG A 72 4.66 -39.63 -13.40
CA ARG A 72 5.15 -40.73 -12.56
C ARG A 72 6.30 -41.44 -13.25
N LEU A 73 7.50 -40.86 -13.22
CA LEU A 73 8.66 -41.37 -13.98
C LEU A 73 8.99 -42.85 -13.63
N TYR A 74 8.72 -43.27 -12.40
CA TYR A 74 8.88 -44.67 -11.94
C TYR A 74 7.94 -45.67 -12.62
N ASP A 75 6.81 -45.25 -13.20
CA ASP A 75 5.91 -46.15 -13.96
C ASP A 75 6.62 -46.71 -15.22
N SER A 76 7.68 -46.04 -15.70
CA SER A 76 8.54 -46.52 -16.80
C SER A 76 9.59 -47.55 -16.37
N PHE A 77 9.73 -47.85 -15.06
CA PHE A 77 10.75 -48.73 -14.51
C PHE A 77 10.14 -49.82 -13.59
N PRO A 78 9.25 -50.70 -14.10
CA PRO A 78 8.57 -51.71 -13.29
C PRO A 78 9.53 -52.65 -12.56
N SER A 79 10.68 -52.97 -13.16
CA SER A 79 11.72 -53.80 -12.54
C SER A 79 12.27 -53.21 -11.23
N LEU A 80 12.32 -51.88 -11.08
CA LEU A 80 12.71 -51.22 -9.82
C LEU A 80 11.63 -51.36 -8.73
N LYS A 81 10.36 -51.56 -9.10
CA LYS A 81 9.27 -51.83 -8.16
C LYS A 81 9.23 -53.30 -7.73
N GLU A 82 9.62 -54.20 -8.62
CA GLU A 82 9.68 -55.65 -8.37
C GLU A 82 10.92 -56.08 -7.59
N HIS A 83 12.08 -55.46 -7.86
CA HIS A 83 13.39 -55.86 -7.31
C HIS A 83 13.97 -54.81 -6.33
N GLY A 84 13.32 -53.65 -6.16
CA GLY A 84 13.77 -52.59 -5.26
C GLY A 84 13.56 -52.97 -3.79
N GLN A 85 14.64 -52.91 -3.00
CA GLN A 85 14.57 -53.20 -1.57
C GLN A 85 13.94 -52.03 -0.79
N PRO A 86 12.82 -52.24 -0.06
CA PRO A 86 12.21 -51.18 0.74
C PRO A 86 13.04 -50.90 2.00
N HIS A 87 13.23 -49.63 2.32
CA HIS A 87 13.87 -49.19 3.56
C HIS A 87 12.82 -48.88 4.62
N LYS A 88 13.00 -49.40 5.84
CA LYS A 88 12.18 -49.03 7.00
C LYS A 88 12.69 -47.70 7.57
N LEU A 89 11.81 -46.70 7.63
CA LEU A 89 12.08 -45.46 8.33
C LEU A 89 12.13 -45.70 9.86
N SER A 90 13.04 -44.99 10.54
CA SER A 90 13.00 -44.87 12.00
C SER A 90 11.69 -44.19 12.45
N PRO A 91 11.19 -44.44 13.67
CA PRO A 91 10.08 -43.68 14.24
C PRO A 91 10.40 -42.18 14.21
N LEU A 92 9.48 -41.40 13.64
CA LEU A 92 9.56 -39.94 13.56
C LEU A 92 8.59 -39.36 14.57
N THR A 93 9.11 -38.94 15.73
CA THR A 93 8.36 -38.09 16.67
C THR A 93 8.48 -36.64 16.18
N PRO A 94 7.38 -35.90 15.98
CA PRO A 94 7.49 -34.45 15.77
C PRO A 94 8.10 -33.80 17.02
N PRO A 95 8.84 -32.68 16.91
CA PRO A 95 9.24 -31.91 18.07
C PRO A 95 8.03 -31.51 18.91
N ASP A 96 8.20 -31.46 20.23
CA ASP A 96 7.23 -30.84 21.13
C ASP A 96 7.04 -29.36 20.74
N TYR A 97 5.91 -28.78 21.17
CA TYR A 97 5.64 -27.38 20.95
C TYR A 97 6.70 -26.49 21.62
N ASP A 98 7.26 -25.56 20.84
CA ASP A 98 8.20 -24.54 21.29
C ASP A 98 7.69 -23.17 20.82
N ALA A 99 7.62 -22.22 21.75
CA ALA A 99 7.10 -20.89 21.48
C ALA A 99 7.97 -20.09 20.51
N GLU A 100 9.28 -20.36 20.43
CA GLU A 100 10.20 -19.72 19.49
C GLU A 100 10.00 -20.20 18.04
N VAL A 101 9.24 -21.28 17.81
CA VAL A 101 8.98 -21.83 16.47
C VAL A 101 7.94 -20.99 15.72
N ILE A 102 8.40 -20.31 14.67
CA ILE A 102 7.56 -19.48 13.81
C ILE A 102 6.82 -20.37 12.79
N TYR A 103 5.59 -20.77 13.14
CA TYR A 103 4.70 -21.48 12.23
C TYR A 103 4.27 -20.63 11.01
N PRO A 104 4.03 -21.25 9.84
CA PRO A 104 3.40 -20.59 8.68
C PRO A 104 2.04 -19.98 9.05
N LEU A 105 1.66 -18.88 8.39
CA LEU A 105 0.31 -18.33 8.53
C LEU A 105 -0.70 -19.25 7.81
N PRO A 106 -1.96 -19.31 8.27
CA PRO A 106 -3.04 -19.84 7.44
C PRO A 106 -3.20 -19.00 6.16
N SER A 107 -3.82 -19.57 5.13
CA SER A 107 -4.03 -18.89 3.86
C SER A 107 -5.38 -19.21 3.25
N VAL A 108 -5.83 -18.34 2.34
CA VAL A 108 -7.09 -18.47 1.61
C VAL A 108 -6.79 -18.72 0.14
N VAL A 109 -7.48 -19.69 -0.45
CA VAL A 109 -7.34 -20.07 -1.86
C VAL A 109 -7.97 -18.99 -2.74
N PHE A 110 -7.15 -18.32 -3.56
CA PHE A 110 -7.64 -17.39 -4.56
C PHE A 110 -8.29 -18.15 -5.72
N ARG A 111 -9.54 -17.81 -6.05
CA ARG A 111 -10.25 -18.34 -7.22
C ARG A 111 -10.95 -17.25 -8.00
N MET A 112 -10.64 -17.18 -9.30
CA MET A 112 -11.30 -16.27 -10.22
C MET A 112 -11.88 -16.95 -11.48
N PHE A 113 -11.40 -18.15 -11.84
CA PHE A 113 -11.82 -18.89 -13.04
C PHE A 113 -12.40 -20.29 -12.76
N ASP A 114 -13.41 -20.67 -13.55
CA ASP A 114 -13.86 -22.05 -13.72
C ASP A 114 -13.85 -22.51 -15.19
N TYR A 115 -14.36 -23.72 -15.47
CA TYR A 115 -14.34 -24.32 -16.80
C TYR A 115 -15.18 -23.55 -17.85
N THR A 116 -16.11 -22.69 -17.42
CA THR A 116 -16.91 -21.84 -18.31
C THR A 116 -16.16 -20.58 -18.76
N ASP A 117 -15.02 -20.27 -18.16
CA ASP A 117 -14.14 -19.17 -18.58
C ASP A 117 -13.18 -19.57 -19.70
N VAL A 118 -12.92 -20.86 -19.91
CA VAL A 118 -12.06 -21.33 -21.01
C VAL A 118 -12.72 -21.05 -22.35
N ILE A 119 -12.01 -20.33 -23.23
CA ILE A 119 -12.42 -20.09 -24.62
C ILE A 119 -11.74 -21.15 -25.51
N ASP A 120 -12.52 -22.08 -26.05
CA ASP A 120 -12.03 -23.02 -27.06
C ASP A 120 -11.65 -22.27 -28.35
N GLN A 121 -10.41 -22.48 -28.81
CA GLN A 121 -9.85 -21.84 -30.01
C GLN A 121 -10.15 -22.64 -31.28
N ASP A 122 -10.47 -23.93 -31.14
CA ASP A 122 -10.64 -24.88 -32.24
C ASP A 122 -12.01 -24.83 -32.94
N GLU A 123 -13.05 -24.21 -32.35
CA GLU A 123 -14.39 -24.12 -32.98
C GLU A 123 -14.40 -23.30 -34.28
N ASN A 124 -13.37 -22.48 -34.53
CA ASN A 124 -13.27 -21.64 -35.71
C ASN A 124 -12.65 -22.35 -36.94
N GLU A 125 -12.07 -23.56 -36.83
CA GLU A 125 -11.60 -24.33 -37.99
C GLU A 125 -12.75 -25.07 -38.71
N ILE A 126 -13.80 -24.34 -39.11
CA ILE A 126 -14.72 -24.80 -40.17
C ILE A 126 -13.97 -24.71 -41.50
N VAL A 127 -13.13 -25.70 -41.78
CA VAL A 127 -12.46 -25.86 -43.09
C VAL A 127 -13.53 -26.08 -44.16
N PRO A 128 -13.73 -25.17 -45.13
CA PRO A 128 -14.64 -25.42 -46.23
C PRO A 128 -14.00 -26.46 -47.14
N ASN A 129 -14.66 -27.62 -47.28
CA ASN A 129 -14.23 -28.79 -48.06
C ASN A 129 -13.05 -29.58 -47.45
N SER A 130 -13.34 -30.41 -46.45
CA SER A 130 -12.64 -31.69 -46.31
C SER A 130 -13.41 -32.77 -47.07
N ASP A 131 -12.98 -33.06 -48.30
CA ASP A 131 -13.57 -34.11 -49.12
C ASP A 131 -13.43 -35.50 -48.50
N LEU A 132 -14.32 -36.41 -48.93
CA LEU A 132 -14.49 -37.77 -48.42
C LEU A 132 -13.24 -38.67 -48.63
N SER A 133 -12.27 -38.60 -47.71
CA SER A 133 -11.23 -39.62 -47.55
C SER A 133 -11.58 -40.58 -46.42
N SER A 134 -11.82 -41.85 -46.76
CA SER A 134 -12.44 -42.84 -45.88
C SER A 134 -11.43 -43.65 -45.06
N ASP A 135 -10.53 -42.98 -44.33
CA ASP A 135 -9.57 -43.66 -43.45
C ASP A 135 -9.75 -43.31 -41.97
N GLY A 136 -9.80 -44.35 -41.13
CA GLY A 136 -10.62 -44.39 -39.92
C GLY A 136 -10.03 -43.80 -38.63
N VAL A 137 -9.18 -42.78 -38.70
CA VAL A 137 -8.52 -42.21 -37.51
C VAL A 137 -9.05 -40.81 -37.19
N LYS A 138 -10.19 -40.75 -36.50
CA LYS A 138 -10.52 -39.54 -35.72
C LYS A 138 -9.49 -39.38 -34.61
N SER A 139 -8.56 -38.44 -34.79
CA SER A 139 -7.74 -37.96 -33.69
C SER A 139 -8.68 -37.25 -32.69
N ASN A 140 -8.94 -37.89 -31.54
CA ASN A 140 -9.56 -37.21 -30.41
C ASN A 140 -8.58 -36.14 -29.92
N LYS A 141 -8.67 -34.94 -30.52
CA LYS A 141 -7.93 -33.74 -30.15
C LYS A 141 -8.52 -33.23 -28.84
N GLU A 142 -8.27 -33.94 -27.74
CA GLU A 142 -8.81 -33.62 -26.41
C GLU A 142 -8.63 -32.13 -26.12
N THR A 143 -9.74 -31.44 -25.84
CA THR A 143 -9.74 -30.00 -25.57
C THR A 143 -9.12 -29.72 -24.19
N PRO A 144 -8.41 -28.60 -23.98
CA PRO A 144 -7.76 -28.32 -22.70
C PRO A 144 -8.79 -27.89 -21.65
N VAL A 145 -9.17 -28.79 -20.74
CA VAL A 145 -10.12 -28.50 -19.66
C VAL A 145 -9.42 -27.83 -18.48
N LEU A 146 -10.06 -26.84 -17.84
CA LEU A 146 -9.59 -26.29 -16.57
C LEU A 146 -10.07 -27.17 -15.40
N PRO A 147 -9.18 -27.77 -14.58
CA PRO A 147 -9.59 -28.64 -13.47
C PRO A 147 -10.40 -27.89 -12.41
N GLY A 148 -11.52 -28.47 -11.95
CA GLY A 148 -12.41 -27.84 -10.97
C GLY A 148 -11.74 -27.57 -9.61
N ALA A 149 -12.25 -26.59 -8.85
CA ALA A 149 -11.63 -26.12 -7.61
C ALA A 149 -11.33 -27.24 -6.59
N HIS A 150 -12.26 -28.20 -6.42
CA HIS A 150 -12.12 -29.37 -5.54
C HIS A 150 -11.53 -30.61 -6.23
N THR A 151 -10.71 -30.45 -7.27
CA THR A 151 -9.90 -31.53 -7.86
C THR A 151 -8.46 -31.43 -7.39
N ILE A 152 -7.80 -32.58 -7.13
CA ILE A 152 -6.38 -32.57 -6.73
C ILE A 152 -5.50 -32.07 -7.88
N GLU A 153 -5.93 -32.26 -9.13
CA GLU A 153 -5.31 -31.72 -10.34
C GLU A 153 -5.13 -30.19 -10.27
N ARG A 154 -6.13 -29.45 -9.78
CA ARG A 154 -6.06 -27.99 -9.62
C ARG A 154 -4.94 -27.62 -8.65
N PHE A 155 -4.95 -28.22 -7.46
CA PHE A 155 -3.92 -28.00 -6.43
C PHE A 155 -2.50 -28.35 -6.88
N LEU A 156 -2.30 -29.53 -7.50
CA LEU A 156 -0.97 -29.98 -7.93
C LEU A 156 -0.35 -29.06 -8.99
N ILE A 157 -1.18 -28.47 -9.87
CA ILE A 157 -0.70 -27.50 -10.86
C ILE A 157 -0.44 -26.14 -10.19
N ASP A 158 -1.38 -25.63 -9.38
CA ASP A 158 -1.24 -24.35 -8.69
C ASP A 158 0.03 -24.31 -7.81
N GLU A 159 0.31 -25.38 -7.07
CA GLU A 159 1.51 -25.53 -6.23
C GLU A 159 2.79 -25.56 -7.09
N HIS A 160 2.80 -26.29 -8.21
CA HIS A 160 3.91 -26.24 -9.16
C HIS A 160 4.14 -24.84 -9.74
N LEU A 161 3.09 -24.11 -10.09
CA LEU A 161 3.18 -22.73 -10.58
C LEU A 161 3.71 -21.78 -9.50
N ALA A 162 3.26 -21.93 -8.25
CA ALA A 162 3.74 -21.17 -7.10
C ALA A 162 5.23 -21.44 -6.81
N ILE A 163 5.65 -22.72 -6.80
CA ILE A 163 7.05 -23.13 -6.65
C ILE A 163 7.92 -22.53 -7.76
N LEU A 164 7.48 -22.56 -9.02
CA LEU A 164 8.20 -21.97 -10.15
C LEU A 164 8.32 -20.45 -10.03
N MET A 165 7.25 -19.74 -9.66
CA MET A 165 7.29 -18.29 -9.45
C MET A 165 8.21 -17.89 -8.29
N ASN A 166 8.13 -18.59 -7.16
CA ASN A 166 8.98 -18.32 -6.00
C ASN A 166 10.46 -18.54 -6.32
N ASN A 167 10.80 -19.71 -6.88
CA ASN A 167 12.19 -20.10 -7.16
C ASN A 167 12.82 -19.31 -8.33
N LEU A 168 12.03 -18.87 -9.32
CA LEU A 168 12.52 -18.13 -10.49
C LEU A 168 12.20 -16.62 -10.42
N SER A 169 11.78 -16.12 -9.26
CA SER A 169 11.42 -14.71 -9.04
C SER A 169 12.52 -13.71 -9.41
N PHE A 170 13.79 -14.12 -9.35
CA PHE A 170 14.94 -13.32 -9.75
C PHE A 170 15.10 -13.15 -11.26
N ASN A 171 14.42 -13.95 -12.10
CA ASN A 171 14.52 -13.88 -13.56
C ASN A 171 13.18 -14.18 -14.24
N ARG A 172 12.40 -13.12 -14.52
CA ARG A 172 11.08 -13.20 -15.17
C ARG A 172 11.08 -13.93 -16.52
N VAL A 173 12.18 -13.92 -17.28
CA VAL A 173 12.27 -14.59 -18.59
C VAL A 173 12.36 -16.10 -18.41
N MET A 174 13.19 -16.57 -17.48
CA MET A 174 13.26 -17.99 -17.13
C MET A 174 11.96 -18.45 -16.44
N CYS A 175 11.37 -17.60 -15.60
CA CYS A 175 10.08 -17.88 -14.97
C CYS A 175 8.96 -18.07 -16.02
N ALA A 176 8.75 -17.11 -16.92
CA ALA A 176 7.74 -17.20 -17.99
C ALA A 176 7.90 -18.48 -18.84
N LYS A 177 9.14 -18.81 -19.24
CA LYS A 177 9.43 -20.02 -20.02
C LYS A 177 9.24 -21.32 -19.25
N ALA A 178 9.47 -21.32 -17.93
CA ALA A 178 9.21 -22.50 -17.10
C ALA A 178 7.72 -22.71 -16.82
N LEU A 179 6.95 -21.62 -16.65
CA LEU A 179 5.49 -21.66 -16.47
C LEU A 179 4.81 -22.17 -17.75
N LEU A 180 5.07 -21.54 -18.90
CA LEU A 180 4.53 -21.97 -20.21
C LEU A 180 5.07 -23.35 -20.65
N GLY A 181 6.25 -23.74 -20.14
CA GLY A 181 6.87 -25.04 -20.39
C GLY A 181 6.37 -26.18 -19.47
N LEU A 182 5.44 -25.92 -18.55
CA LEU A 182 4.96 -26.91 -17.58
C LEU A 182 4.13 -28.00 -18.28
N LYS A 183 4.72 -29.19 -18.44
CA LYS A 183 4.04 -30.34 -19.03
C LYS A 183 3.33 -31.15 -17.95
N THR A 184 2.01 -31.27 -18.05
CA THR A 184 1.18 -32.23 -17.32
C THR A 184 0.94 -33.50 -18.16
N ARG A 185 0.50 -34.59 -17.53
CA ARG A 185 0.16 -35.86 -18.21
C ARG A 185 -1.16 -35.76 -18.99
N ALA A 186 -2.18 -35.13 -18.42
CA ALA A 186 -3.39 -34.71 -19.12
C ALA A 186 -3.23 -33.28 -19.68
N LYS A 187 -3.94 -32.96 -20.76
CA LYS A 187 -4.08 -31.57 -21.22
C LYS A 187 -4.94 -30.77 -20.25
N VAL A 188 -4.51 -29.55 -19.96
CA VAL A 188 -5.23 -28.59 -19.10
C VAL A 188 -5.17 -27.19 -19.72
N ALA A 189 -6.12 -26.33 -19.35
CA ALA A 189 -6.16 -24.92 -19.76
C ALA A 189 -5.05 -24.07 -19.07
N LEU A 190 -3.78 -24.42 -19.32
CA LEU A 190 -2.62 -23.95 -18.57
C LEU A 190 -2.49 -22.42 -18.52
N ASP A 191 -2.79 -21.71 -19.61
CA ASP A 191 -2.71 -20.24 -19.66
C ASP A 191 -3.64 -19.57 -18.64
N TYR A 192 -4.87 -20.09 -18.46
CA TYR A 192 -5.80 -19.62 -17.43
C TYR A 192 -5.26 -19.88 -16.02
N MET A 193 -4.60 -21.03 -15.80
CA MET A 193 -4.01 -21.38 -14.51
C MET A 193 -2.77 -20.54 -14.19
N ILE A 194 -1.93 -20.22 -15.19
CA ILE A 194 -0.80 -19.31 -15.05
C ILE A 194 -1.30 -17.90 -14.66
N ILE A 195 -2.32 -17.38 -15.35
CA ILE A 195 -2.85 -16.05 -15.08
C ILE A 195 -3.55 -15.99 -13.71
N GLU A 196 -4.35 -17.00 -13.33
CA GLU A 196 -4.92 -17.09 -11.98
C GLU A 196 -3.84 -17.18 -10.90
N ALA A 197 -2.80 -18.02 -11.08
CA ALA A 197 -1.72 -18.16 -10.10
C ALA A 197 -0.91 -16.86 -9.94
N VAL A 198 -0.67 -16.11 -11.01
CA VAL A 198 0.00 -14.81 -10.96
C VAL A 198 -0.85 -13.77 -10.21
N PHE A 199 -2.17 -13.74 -10.42
CA PHE A 199 -3.06 -12.88 -9.64
C PHE A 199 -3.22 -13.34 -8.18
N ALA A 200 -3.23 -14.66 -7.92
CA ALA A 200 -3.19 -15.22 -6.57
C ALA A 200 -1.96 -14.72 -5.80
N GLY A 201 -0.77 -14.79 -6.41
CA GLY A 201 0.47 -14.25 -5.83
C GLY A 201 0.42 -12.73 -5.62
N MET A 202 -0.14 -11.98 -6.57
CA MET A 202 -0.28 -10.53 -6.48
C MET A 202 -1.24 -10.09 -5.36
N PHE A 203 -2.40 -10.75 -5.22
CA PHE A 203 -3.44 -10.40 -4.26
C PHE A 203 -3.34 -11.13 -2.91
N HIS A 204 -2.40 -12.07 -2.75
CA HIS A 204 -2.18 -12.81 -1.50
C HIS A 204 -2.09 -11.89 -0.28
N LEU A 205 -2.92 -12.13 0.72
CA LEU A 205 -2.90 -11.43 1.99
C LEU A 205 -2.19 -12.28 3.06
N PRO A 206 -1.40 -11.67 3.96
CA PRO A 206 -1.24 -10.23 4.15
C PRO A 206 -0.34 -9.53 3.10
N ARG A 207 0.64 -10.23 2.52
CA ARG A 207 1.59 -9.68 1.52
C ARG A 207 1.87 -10.67 0.39
N PRO A 208 2.27 -10.23 -0.82
CA PRO A 208 2.70 -11.13 -1.88
C PRO A 208 3.88 -12.02 -1.42
N PRO A 209 3.92 -13.33 -1.79
CA PRO A 209 4.89 -14.29 -1.25
C PRO A 209 6.33 -14.10 -1.76
N VAL A 210 6.54 -13.50 -2.93
CA VAL A 210 7.89 -13.22 -3.46
C VAL A 210 8.68 -12.30 -2.52
N GLN A 211 10.00 -12.47 -2.49
CA GLN A 211 10.87 -11.74 -1.57
C GLN A 211 10.71 -10.22 -1.76
N HIS A 212 10.66 -9.51 -0.62
CA HIS A 212 10.31 -8.09 -0.49
C HIS A 212 8.87 -7.69 -0.92
N GLY A 213 7.97 -8.63 -1.23
CA GLY A 213 6.57 -8.36 -1.59
C GLY A 213 6.39 -7.59 -2.90
N ASN A 214 7.37 -7.69 -3.80
CA ASN A 214 7.52 -6.75 -4.92
C ASN A 214 6.52 -7.01 -6.07
N LEU A 215 5.49 -6.17 -6.18
CA LEU A 215 4.46 -6.22 -7.23
C LEU A 215 5.03 -6.08 -8.66
N LEU A 216 6.18 -5.42 -8.82
CA LEU A 216 6.87 -5.27 -10.11
C LEU A 216 7.32 -6.62 -10.70
N PHE A 217 7.53 -7.64 -9.86
CA PHE A 217 7.79 -9.00 -10.36
C PHE A 217 6.59 -9.50 -11.16
N TYR A 218 5.40 -9.59 -10.55
CA TYR A 218 4.20 -10.08 -11.21
C TYR A 218 3.81 -9.21 -12.41
N GLY A 219 3.88 -7.88 -12.27
CA GLY A 219 3.55 -6.98 -13.37
C GLY A 219 4.48 -7.16 -14.58
N SER A 220 5.79 -7.31 -14.37
CA SER A 220 6.73 -7.55 -15.47
C SER A 220 6.78 -9.00 -15.95
N LEU A 221 6.37 -9.96 -15.13
CA LEU A 221 6.13 -11.35 -15.53
C LEU A 221 4.93 -11.45 -16.48
N LEU A 222 3.83 -10.74 -16.21
CA LEU A 222 2.69 -10.66 -17.13
C LEU A 222 3.08 -10.07 -18.49
N VAL A 223 3.85 -8.98 -18.50
CA VAL A 223 4.40 -8.42 -19.76
C VAL A 223 5.30 -9.44 -20.47
N GLN A 224 6.10 -10.22 -19.75
CA GLN A 224 6.91 -11.29 -20.36
C GLN A 224 6.06 -12.43 -20.93
N LEU A 225 5.06 -12.92 -20.19
CA LEU A 225 4.15 -13.98 -20.64
C LEU A 225 3.38 -13.57 -21.90
N CYS A 226 2.90 -12.32 -21.98
CA CYS A 226 2.31 -11.74 -23.20
C CYS A 226 3.27 -11.72 -24.39
N HIS A 227 4.59 -11.67 -24.16
CA HIS A 227 5.61 -11.62 -25.22
C HIS A 227 6.12 -13.02 -25.63
N GLU A 228 6.08 -14.01 -24.74
CA GLU A 228 6.43 -15.41 -25.03
C GLU A 228 5.25 -16.19 -25.65
N ALA A 229 4.00 -15.81 -25.34
CA ALA A 229 2.77 -16.46 -25.81
C ALA A 229 1.73 -15.43 -26.32
N SER A 230 2.11 -14.64 -27.33
CA SER A 230 1.34 -13.50 -27.86
C SER A 230 -0.07 -13.81 -28.33
N ASN A 231 -0.35 -15.05 -28.73
CA ASN A 231 -1.63 -15.41 -29.35
C ASN A 231 -2.70 -15.80 -28.33
N THR A 232 -2.32 -16.10 -27.08
CA THR A 232 -3.23 -16.69 -26.08
C THR A 232 -3.23 -15.91 -24.77
N ILE A 233 -2.06 -15.66 -24.17
CA ILE A 233 -1.95 -14.99 -22.88
C ILE A 233 -2.60 -13.59 -22.85
N PRO A 234 -2.44 -12.71 -23.87
CA PRO A 234 -3.11 -11.41 -23.87
C PRO A 234 -4.65 -11.51 -23.83
N LEU A 235 -5.23 -12.57 -24.41
CA LEU A 235 -6.68 -12.81 -24.41
C LEU A 235 -7.16 -13.19 -23.00
N VAL A 236 -6.47 -14.16 -22.39
CA VAL A 236 -6.74 -14.63 -21.03
C VAL A 236 -6.53 -13.51 -20.01
N LEU A 237 -5.51 -12.67 -20.20
CA LEU A 237 -5.23 -11.52 -19.33
C LEU A 237 -6.27 -10.40 -19.50
N ALA A 238 -6.76 -10.13 -20.71
CA ALA A 238 -7.86 -9.19 -20.92
C ALA A 238 -9.16 -9.70 -20.24
N GLN A 239 -9.50 -10.97 -20.44
CA GLN A 239 -10.64 -11.61 -19.75
C GLN A 239 -10.48 -11.57 -18.22
N ALA A 240 -9.28 -11.85 -17.70
CA ALA A 240 -8.98 -11.73 -16.27
C ALA A 240 -9.22 -10.29 -15.77
N THR A 241 -8.76 -9.28 -16.52
CA THR A 241 -8.92 -7.86 -16.17
C THR A 241 -10.39 -7.46 -16.05
N GLU A 242 -11.24 -7.91 -16.98
CA GLU A 242 -12.69 -7.71 -16.91
C GLU A 242 -13.31 -8.42 -15.71
N VAL A 243 -12.93 -9.68 -15.44
CA VAL A 243 -13.41 -10.44 -14.28
C VAL A 243 -13.01 -9.78 -12.95
N LEU A 244 -11.80 -9.22 -12.86
CA LEU A 244 -11.38 -8.44 -11.69
C LEU A 244 -12.20 -7.14 -11.56
N PHE A 245 -12.48 -6.45 -12.67
CA PHE A 245 -13.24 -5.19 -12.71
C PHE A 245 -14.71 -5.38 -12.31
N GLU A 246 -15.40 -6.37 -12.90
CA GLU A 246 -16.80 -6.68 -12.60
C GLU A 246 -17.02 -7.11 -11.14
N ARG A 247 -15.98 -7.66 -10.48
CA ARG A 247 -16.04 -8.11 -9.07
C ARG A 247 -15.45 -7.09 -8.07
N LEU A 248 -15.16 -5.85 -8.48
CA LEU A 248 -14.52 -4.83 -7.62
C LEU A 248 -15.31 -4.49 -6.35
N ASP A 249 -16.64 -4.45 -6.41
CA ASP A 249 -17.48 -4.00 -5.29
C ASP A 249 -17.43 -4.94 -4.07
N ASN A 250 -16.90 -6.15 -4.24
CA ASN A 250 -16.65 -7.11 -3.17
C ASN A 250 -15.15 -7.35 -2.90
N MET A 251 -14.24 -6.72 -3.65
CA MET A 251 -12.79 -6.93 -3.51
C MET A 251 -12.25 -6.09 -2.36
N LYS A 252 -11.41 -6.65 -1.48
CA LYS A 252 -10.79 -5.86 -0.40
C LYS A 252 -9.98 -4.67 -0.96
N PRO A 253 -10.14 -3.43 -0.46
CA PRO A 253 -9.41 -2.23 -0.90
C PRO A 253 -7.89 -2.35 -1.03
N VAL A 254 -7.23 -3.16 -0.19
CA VAL A 254 -5.79 -3.45 -0.32
C VAL A 254 -5.47 -4.16 -1.66
N CYS A 255 -6.32 -5.09 -2.11
CA CYS A 255 -6.17 -5.78 -3.39
C CYS A 255 -6.52 -4.86 -4.57
N ILE A 256 -7.55 -4.00 -4.43
CA ILE A 256 -7.86 -2.96 -5.42
C ILE A 256 -6.66 -2.02 -5.62
N GLY A 257 -5.96 -1.64 -4.55
CA GLY A 257 -4.72 -0.85 -4.65
C GLY A 257 -3.61 -1.54 -5.45
N ARG A 258 -3.44 -2.86 -5.29
CA ARG A 258 -2.49 -3.67 -6.07
C ARG A 258 -2.92 -3.80 -7.54
N PHE A 259 -4.22 -3.90 -7.81
CA PHE A 259 -4.78 -3.90 -9.17
C PHE A 259 -4.51 -2.54 -9.85
N ILE A 260 -4.80 -1.42 -9.19
CA ILE A 260 -4.47 -0.06 -9.70
C ILE A 260 -2.97 0.07 -10.01
N GLU A 261 -2.08 -0.42 -9.13
CA GLU A 261 -0.63 -0.42 -9.34
C GLU A 261 -0.22 -1.27 -10.55
N TRP A 262 -0.65 -2.53 -10.61
CA TRP A 262 -0.33 -3.43 -11.71
C TRP A 262 -0.90 -2.92 -13.05
N PHE A 263 -2.18 -2.55 -13.10
CA PHE A 263 -2.87 -2.17 -14.33
C PHE A 263 -2.28 -0.88 -14.91
N SER A 264 -2.00 0.13 -14.07
CA SER A 264 -1.31 1.35 -14.53
C SER A 264 0.12 1.08 -15.03
N TYR A 265 0.84 0.10 -14.45
CA TYR A 265 2.13 -0.36 -14.97
C TYR A 265 2.00 -1.15 -16.28
N HIS A 266 1.00 -2.03 -16.40
CA HIS A 266 0.76 -2.81 -17.61
C HIS A 266 0.43 -1.88 -18.79
N LEU A 267 -0.51 -0.96 -18.61
CA LEU A 267 -0.88 0.03 -19.64
C LEU A 267 0.30 0.93 -20.06
N SER A 268 1.23 1.28 -19.17
CA SER A 268 2.41 2.07 -19.56
C SER A 268 3.44 1.30 -20.41
N ASN A 269 3.37 -0.04 -20.45
CA ASN A 269 4.11 -0.87 -21.41
C ASN A 269 3.37 -1.02 -22.75
N TYR A 270 2.03 -0.86 -22.78
CA TYR A 270 1.17 -0.98 -23.97
C TYR A 270 0.56 0.37 -24.41
N GLN A 271 1.44 1.39 -24.53
CA GLN A 271 1.11 2.72 -25.10
C GLN A 271 -0.11 3.43 -24.47
N LEU A 272 -0.45 3.10 -23.22
CA LEU A 272 -1.62 3.58 -22.47
C LEU A 272 -2.98 3.21 -23.09
N GLN A 273 -3.02 2.18 -23.96
CA GLN A 273 -4.23 1.77 -24.68
C GLN A 273 -5.09 0.79 -23.87
N TRP A 274 -6.39 1.09 -23.74
CA TRP A 274 -7.40 0.20 -23.17
C TRP A 274 -8.77 0.45 -23.80
N SER A 275 -9.65 -0.55 -23.76
CA SER A 275 -11.05 -0.46 -24.21
C SER A 275 -11.94 0.36 -23.24
N TRP A 276 -11.53 1.56 -22.82
CA TRP A 276 -12.23 2.37 -21.81
C TRP A 276 -13.74 2.49 -22.00
N LYS A 277 -14.22 2.59 -23.26
CA LYS A 277 -15.65 2.64 -23.61
C LYS A 277 -16.47 1.46 -23.02
N GLU A 278 -15.86 0.30 -22.81
CA GLU A 278 -16.53 -0.88 -22.28
C GLU A 278 -16.91 -0.73 -20.80
N TRP A 279 -16.19 0.11 -20.04
CA TRP A 279 -16.46 0.42 -18.63
C TRP A 279 -17.40 1.62 -18.42
N SER A 280 -18.11 2.09 -19.45
CA SER A 280 -18.91 3.33 -19.39
C SER A 280 -20.03 3.34 -18.34
N SER A 281 -20.46 2.18 -17.83
CA SER A 281 -21.40 2.10 -16.69
C SER A 281 -20.84 2.71 -15.40
N SER A 282 -19.51 2.79 -15.25
CA SER A 282 -18.87 3.40 -14.09
C SER A 282 -18.99 4.93 -14.04
N LEU A 283 -19.35 5.60 -15.15
CA LEU A 283 -19.44 7.06 -15.24
C LEU A 283 -20.50 7.61 -14.29
N THR A 284 -21.65 6.94 -14.19
CA THR A 284 -22.82 7.34 -13.39
C THR A 284 -22.77 6.88 -11.94
N LEU A 285 -21.78 6.10 -11.51
CA LEU A 285 -21.66 5.62 -10.13
C LEU A 285 -21.20 6.73 -9.18
N ASP A 286 -21.45 6.55 -7.89
CA ASP A 286 -20.92 7.39 -6.80
C ASP A 286 -19.38 7.57 -6.89
N PRO A 287 -18.80 8.75 -6.58
CA PRO A 287 -17.35 9.02 -6.66
C PRO A 287 -16.46 8.10 -5.81
N MET A 288 -17.00 7.45 -4.78
CA MET A 288 -16.30 6.48 -3.93
C MET A 288 -16.57 5.02 -4.32
N SER A 289 -17.43 4.75 -5.31
CA SER A 289 -17.63 3.41 -5.88
C SER A 289 -16.29 2.76 -6.28
N PRO A 290 -16.05 1.49 -5.92
CA PRO A 290 -14.81 0.77 -6.24
C PRO A 290 -14.41 0.80 -7.72
N GLN A 291 -15.35 0.66 -8.65
CA GLN A 291 -15.10 0.76 -10.09
C GLN A 291 -14.62 2.17 -10.51
N LYS A 292 -15.33 3.22 -10.06
CA LYS A 292 -15.01 4.62 -10.40
C LYS A 292 -13.69 5.07 -9.74
N ARG A 293 -13.40 4.57 -8.54
CA ARG A 293 -12.12 4.78 -7.83
C ARG A 293 -10.96 4.09 -8.52
N LEU A 294 -11.11 2.86 -9.02
CA LEU A 294 -10.05 2.19 -9.79
C LEU A 294 -9.70 2.96 -11.06
N ILE A 295 -10.68 3.46 -11.81
CA ILE A 295 -10.41 4.20 -13.05
C ILE A 295 -9.75 5.55 -12.76
N THR A 296 -10.30 6.33 -11.84
CA THR A 296 -9.75 7.66 -11.48
C THR A 296 -8.31 7.57 -10.95
N GLU A 297 -8.02 6.63 -10.04
CA GLU A 297 -6.67 6.43 -9.51
C GLU A 297 -5.70 5.79 -10.54
N THR A 298 -6.22 4.97 -11.46
CA THR A 298 -5.43 4.51 -12.62
C THR A 298 -5.04 5.69 -13.50
N LEU A 299 -5.97 6.57 -13.87
CA LEU A 299 -5.69 7.77 -14.66
C LEU A 299 -4.67 8.68 -13.96
N CYS A 300 -4.80 8.89 -12.65
CA CYS A 300 -3.78 9.56 -11.83
C CYS A 300 -2.38 8.95 -12.03
N ARG A 301 -2.24 7.62 -12.01
CA ARG A 301 -0.95 6.94 -12.20
C ARG A 301 -0.45 6.95 -13.65
N LEU A 302 -1.33 6.84 -14.65
CA LEU A 302 -0.95 6.98 -16.07
C LEU A 302 -0.40 8.39 -16.36
N ILE A 303 -0.92 9.42 -15.68
CA ILE A 303 -0.38 10.78 -15.75
C ILE A 303 1.01 10.86 -15.10
N ARG A 304 1.27 10.18 -13.97
CA ARG A 304 2.62 10.07 -13.37
C ARG A 304 3.62 9.32 -14.26
N PHE A 305 3.16 8.38 -15.09
CA PHE A 305 3.98 7.65 -16.07
C PHE A 305 4.13 8.38 -17.42
N SER A 306 3.43 9.49 -17.64
CA SER A 306 3.38 10.19 -18.93
C SER A 306 3.19 11.69 -18.71
N TYR A 307 2.19 12.31 -19.36
CA TYR A 307 1.76 13.68 -19.08
C TYR A 307 0.26 13.84 -19.39
N TYR A 308 -0.36 14.83 -18.77
CA TYR A 308 -1.81 15.03 -18.75
C TYR A 308 -2.46 15.01 -20.14
N GLU A 309 -1.95 15.83 -21.08
CA GLU A 309 -2.53 15.90 -22.43
C GLU A 309 -2.39 14.59 -23.23
N ASN A 310 -1.37 13.77 -22.98
CA ASN A 310 -1.25 12.47 -23.66
C ASN A 310 -2.31 11.48 -23.19
N VAL A 311 -2.55 11.41 -21.88
CA VAL A 311 -3.60 10.56 -21.29
C VAL A 311 -4.98 11.03 -21.77
N LYS A 312 -5.24 12.34 -21.71
CA LYS A 312 -6.48 12.97 -22.18
C LYS A 312 -6.73 12.80 -23.69
N ARG A 313 -5.68 12.76 -24.52
CA ARG A 313 -5.76 12.48 -25.97
C ARG A 313 -6.12 11.02 -26.28
N LEU A 314 -5.67 10.08 -25.45
CA LEU A 314 -5.91 8.64 -25.63
C LEU A 314 -7.22 8.16 -24.98
N LEU A 315 -7.79 8.95 -24.07
CA LEU A 315 -9.03 8.66 -23.36
C LEU A 315 -10.27 9.11 -24.18
N PRO A 316 -11.37 8.33 -24.23
CA PRO A 316 -12.61 8.78 -24.88
C PRO A 316 -13.20 10.02 -24.17
N LYS A 317 -13.76 10.96 -24.94
CA LYS A 317 -14.30 12.24 -24.43
C LYS A 317 -15.31 12.08 -23.28
N SER A 318 -16.11 11.01 -23.26
CA SER A 318 -17.06 10.72 -22.17
C SER A 318 -16.39 10.45 -20.82
N PHE A 319 -15.13 10.02 -20.80
CA PHE A 319 -14.35 9.76 -19.59
C PHE A 319 -13.56 11.00 -19.10
N TYR A 320 -13.69 12.16 -19.76
CA TYR A 320 -13.00 13.38 -19.30
C TYR A 320 -13.46 13.82 -17.90
N ILE A 321 -14.67 13.45 -17.48
CA ILE A 321 -15.18 13.66 -16.10
C ILE A 321 -14.47 12.79 -15.04
N MET A 322 -13.69 11.79 -15.45
CA MET A 322 -12.87 10.94 -14.57
C MET A 322 -11.38 11.33 -14.58
N LEU A 323 -10.97 12.31 -15.39
CA LEU A 323 -9.60 12.83 -15.31
C LEU A 323 -9.42 13.62 -14.00
N PRO A 324 -8.29 13.46 -13.29
CA PRO A 324 -7.93 14.39 -12.21
C PRO A 324 -7.68 15.80 -12.79
N PRO A 325 -7.60 16.85 -11.95
CA PRO A 325 -7.12 18.15 -12.39
C PRO A 325 -5.73 18.06 -13.03
N GLN A 326 -5.42 18.99 -13.94
CA GLN A 326 -4.08 19.09 -14.53
C GLN A 326 -3.06 19.38 -13.42
N PRO A 327 -1.89 18.69 -13.37
CA PRO A 327 -0.98 18.70 -12.21
C PRO A 327 -0.09 19.96 -12.11
N THR A 328 -0.74 21.14 -12.14
CA THR A 328 -0.16 22.46 -11.92
C THR A 328 0.02 22.76 -10.42
N VAL A 329 0.74 23.85 -10.12
CA VAL A 329 0.88 24.37 -8.75
C VAL A 329 -0.19 25.44 -8.51
N ILE A 330 -0.76 25.50 -7.30
CA ILE A 330 -1.82 26.44 -6.94
C ILE A 330 -1.20 27.63 -6.20
N ASN A 331 -1.32 28.83 -6.77
CA ASN A 331 -0.84 30.09 -6.18
C ASN A 331 -1.99 31.00 -5.78
N LYS A 332 -2.52 30.82 -4.56
CA LYS A 332 -3.72 31.55 -4.10
C LYS A 332 -3.59 33.09 -4.10
N TYR A 333 -2.36 33.61 -3.97
CA TYR A 333 -2.05 35.04 -3.95
C TYR A 333 -1.96 35.68 -5.34
N GLU A 334 -1.82 34.88 -6.39
CA GLU A 334 -1.85 35.31 -7.79
C GLU A 334 -3.29 35.38 -8.31
N SER A 335 -4.15 34.46 -7.84
CA SER A 335 -5.60 34.55 -8.06
C SER A 335 -6.30 35.62 -7.21
N ASN A 336 -5.71 36.03 -6.08
CA ASN A 336 -6.29 36.98 -5.12
C ASN A 336 -5.24 38.02 -4.67
N PRO A 337 -4.89 39.00 -5.53
CA PRO A 337 -3.83 39.97 -5.23
C PRO A 337 -4.20 40.95 -4.09
N ASP A 338 -5.49 41.13 -3.81
CA ASP A 338 -6.00 42.09 -2.82
C ASP A 338 -5.96 41.57 -1.36
N LEU A 339 -5.57 40.31 -1.14
CA LEU A 339 -5.36 39.77 0.21
C LEU A 339 -4.28 40.59 0.94
N SER A 340 -4.53 40.97 2.20
CA SER A 340 -3.62 41.86 2.94
C SER A 340 -2.19 41.30 3.07
N SER A 341 -2.10 39.97 3.05
CA SER A 341 -0.87 39.18 3.10
C SER A 341 -0.18 38.95 1.74
N ALA A 342 -0.82 39.24 0.60
CA ALA A 342 -0.25 39.03 -0.74
C ALA A 342 1.04 39.83 -0.98
N ARG A 343 1.10 41.10 -0.53
CA ARG A 343 2.31 41.93 -0.62
C ARG A 343 3.49 41.35 0.16
N ALA A 344 3.23 40.62 1.25
CA ALA A 344 4.27 39.90 1.99
C ALA A 344 4.68 38.61 1.27
N PHE A 345 3.73 37.86 0.71
CA PHE A 345 3.99 36.67 -0.10
C PHE A 345 4.92 36.96 -1.28
N PHE A 346 4.61 37.94 -2.14
CA PHE A 346 5.44 38.23 -3.31
C PHE A 346 6.87 38.65 -2.91
N ARG A 347 7.02 39.45 -1.85
CA ARG A 347 8.34 39.80 -1.28
C ARG A 347 9.12 38.58 -0.79
N LEU A 348 8.46 37.57 -0.21
CA LEU A 348 9.09 36.31 0.20
C LEU A 348 9.49 35.46 -1.01
N VAL A 349 8.60 35.34 -2.00
CA VAL A 349 8.87 34.63 -3.27
C VAL A 349 10.12 35.19 -3.93
N ASP A 350 10.23 36.51 -4.07
CA ASP A 350 11.38 37.13 -4.71
C ASP A 350 12.64 37.08 -3.84
N SER A 351 12.52 37.17 -2.51
CA SER A 351 13.63 36.93 -1.57
C SER A 351 14.21 35.50 -1.67
N ILE A 352 13.34 34.51 -1.86
CA ILE A 352 13.71 33.10 -2.03
C ILE A 352 14.32 32.87 -3.42
N ARG A 353 13.73 33.44 -4.48
CA ARG A 353 14.28 33.41 -5.87
C ARG A 353 15.67 34.06 -5.95
N ALA A 354 15.84 35.23 -5.31
CA ALA A 354 17.12 35.92 -5.15
C ALA A 354 18.09 35.21 -4.18
N ARG A 355 17.68 34.09 -3.57
CA ARG A 355 18.47 33.24 -2.68
C ARG A 355 19.05 33.99 -1.47
N LEU A 356 18.30 34.95 -0.92
CA LEU A 356 18.69 35.69 0.28
C LEU A 356 18.95 34.75 1.49
N GLU A 357 19.63 35.28 2.49
CA GLU A 357 20.00 34.55 3.70
C GLU A 357 18.76 34.03 4.47
N PRO A 358 18.80 32.80 5.02
CA PRO A 358 17.75 32.25 5.89
C PRO A 358 17.21 33.22 6.95
N GLN A 359 18.08 33.90 7.70
CA GLN A 359 17.68 34.84 8.76
C GLN A 359 16.99 36.11 8.24
N THR A 360 17.17 36.45 6.97
CA THR A 360 16.47 37.57 6.33
C THR A 360 15.11 37.13 5.81
N VAL A 361 14.99 35.91 5.27
CA VAL A 361 13.69 35.34 4.86
C VAL A 361 12.78 35.09 6.06
N LEU A 362 13.30 34.55 7.16
CA LEU A 362 12.57 34.33 8.42
C LEU A 362 11.95 35.64 8.94
N ARG A 363 12.77 36.68 9.13
CA ARG A 363 12.33 37.99 9.64
C ARG A 363 11.23 38.63 8.78
N ILE A 364 11.24 38.43 7.46
CA ILE A 364 10.18 38.93 6.57
C ILE A 364 8.85 38.23 6.83
N ALA A 365 8.86 36.89 7.03
CA ALA A 365 7.65 36.11 7.35
C ALA A 365 7.10 36.44 8.76
N GLU A 366 7.97 36.57 9.76
CA GLU A 366 7.59 36.95 11.12
C GLU A 366 6.99 38.37 11.18
N THR A 367 7.63 39.35 10.52
CA THR A 367 7.14 40.73 10.45
C THR A 367 5.76 40.81 9.80
N ALA A 368 5.51 40.00 8.75
CA ALA A 368 4.20 39.92 8.12
C ALA A 368 3.12 39.41 9.09
N SER A 369 3.42 38.33 9.83
CA SER A 369 2.50 37.79 10.84
C SER A 369 2.21 38.80 11.97
N GLN A 370 3.24 39.46 12.50
CA GLN A 370 3.11 40.47 13.55
C GLN A 370 2.28 41.70 13.12
N SER A 371 2.33 42.07 11.84
CA SER A 371 1.55 43.20 11.30
C SER A 371 0.03 42.97 11.33
N ARG A 372 -0.40 41.70 11.27
CA ARG A 372 -1.81 41.29 11.40
C ARG A 372 -2.30 41.42 12.84
N GLY A 373 -1.47 41.01 13.80
CA GLY A 373 -1.77 41.11 15.24
C GLY A 373 -2.09 42.54 15.69
N ARG A 374 -1.27 43.52 15.27
CA ARG A 374 -1.51 44.95 15.58
C ARG A 374 -2.79 45.53 14.97
N ARG A 375 -3.36 44.90 13.94
CA ARG A 375 -4.60 45.37 13.30
C ARG A 375 -5.85 44.81 13.98
N LEU A 376 -5.73 43.67 14.65
CA LEU A 376 -6.77 43.06 15.48
C LEU A 376 -6.79 43.66 16.90
N SER A 377 -5.65 44.11 17.42
CA SER A 377 -5.54 44.74 18.75
C SER A 377 -5.96 46.23 18.77
N LEU A 378 -6.79 46.68 17.83
CA LEU A 378 -7.28 48.07 17.71
C LEU A 378 -8.82 48.15 17.66
N SER A 379 -9.51 47.07 18.01
CA SER A 379 -10.97 47.00 18.11
C SER A 379 -11.43 46.73 19.55
N GLU A 380 -11.24 47.72 20.43
CA GLU A 380 -12.09 47.91 21.60
C GLU A 380 -12.85 49.25 21.45
N PRO A 381 -14.10 49.35 21.92
CA PRO A 381 -14.93 50.52 21.71
C PRO A 381 -14.49 51.68 22.61
N PHE A 382 -14.40 52.88 22.04
CA PHE A 382 -14.33 54.12 22.80
C PHE A 382 -15.60 54.94 22.61
N ASP A 383 -16.12 55.45 23.73
CA ASP A 383 -17.41 56.12 23.81
C ASP A 383 -17.45 57.48 23.10
N ASN A 384 -18.69 57.88 22.77
CA ASN A 384 -19.04 59.14 22.15
C ASN A 384 -19.06 60.30 23.17
N ASP A 385 -18.27 61.35 22.95
CA ASP A 385 -18.57 62.70 23.44
C ASP A 385 -17.79 63.80 22.68
N GLY A 386 -18.19 65.07 22.86
CA GLY A 386 -17.24 66.20 22.87
C GLY A 386 -17.01 66.99 21.58
N VAL A 387 -18.03 67.71 21.11
CA VAL A 387 -17.92 68.81 20.12
C VAL A 387 -16.78 69.81 20.44
N ARG A 388 -16.03 70.23 19.41
CA ARG A 388 -15.52 71.62 19.26
C ARG A 388 -15.02 71.95 17.84
N ASP A 389 -15.47 73.09 17.33
CA ASP A 389 -14.88 73.78 16.18
C ASP A 389 -13.59 74.50 16.60
N GLU A 390 -12.62 74.59 15.68
CA GLU A 390 -11.89 75.83 15.35
C GLU A 390 -11.26 75.70 13.95
N LYS A 391 -10.68 76.77 13.41
CA LYS A 391 -10.55 76.99 11.95
C LYS A 391 -9.09 77.24 11.47
N ASP A 392 -9.02 77.65 10.19
CA ASP A 392 -8.02 78.49 9.50
C ASP A 392 -6.86 77.68 8.85
N GLU A 393 -6.73 77.74 7.51
CA GLU A 393 -5.76 78.57 6.71
C GLU A 393 -4.31 78.00 6.80
N ASP A 394 -3.51 77.80 5.75
CA ASP A 394 -3.45 78.24 4.33
C ASP A 394 -2.90 77.05 3.46
N ALA A 395 -2.38 77.20 2.22
CA ALA A 395 -2.95 77.62 0.93
C ALA A 395 -1.84 77.53 -0.16
N SER A 396 -2.19 77.37 -1.45
CA SER A 396 -1.27 77.32 -2.65
C SER A 396 -0.17 76.22 -2.64
N SER A 397 0.53 75.82 -3.71
CA SER A 397 0.36 75.76 -5.20
C SER A 397 1.44 74.74 -5.70
N ASP A 398 1.65 74.33 -6.95
CA ASP A 398 1.17 74.61 -8.32
C ASP A 398 0.98 73.23 -9.03
N ASP A 399 -0.05 72.94 -9.82
CA ASP A 399 -0.37 73.36 -11.20
C ASP A 399 0.55 72.82 -12.33
N SER A 400 -0.03 72.00 -13.22
CA SER A 400 0.11 72.08 -14.70
C SER A 400 -0.55 70.89 -15.42
N HIS A 401 -1.50 71.18 -16.32
CA HIS A 401 -2.04 70.24 -17.32
C HIS A 401 -1.40 70.50 -18.71
N SER A 402 -1.19 69.45 -19.52
CA SER A 402 -1.13 69.47 -21.01
C SER A 402 -0.66 68.11 -21.56
N ASP A 403 -0.97 67.69 -22.78
CA ASP A 403 -2.17 67.89 -23.62
C ASP A 403 -2.24 66.75 -24.66
N HIS A 404 -3.30 66.68 -25.47
CA HIS A 404 -3.53 65.67 -26.51
C HIS A 404 -2.56 65.75 -27.70
N SER A 405 -2.34 64.59 -28.34
CA SER A 405 -2.22 64.52 -29.80
C SER A 405 -2.55 63.12 -30.32
N ASP A 406 -3.65 62.99 -31.07
CA ASP A 406 -3.91 61.85 -31.95
C ASP A 406 -3.15 62.00 -33.27
N GLU A 407 -2.66 60.89 -33.85
CA GLU A 407 -2.67 60.76 -35.31
C GLU A 407 -2.75 59.28 -35.75
N GLU A 408 -3.66 58.97 -36.68
CA GLU A 408 -3.84 57.62 -37.23
C GLU A 408 -2.72 57.23 -38.21
N ARG A 409 -2.44 55.92 -38.34
CA ARG A 409 -2.22 55.36 -39.70
C ARG A 409 -2.64 53.90 -39.85
N ARG A 410 -3.59 53.68 -40.76
CA ARG A 410 -4.18 52.39 -41.14
C ARG A 410 -3.18 51.42 -41.78
N GLY A 411 -3.27 50.14 -41.42
CA GLY A 411 -2.72 49.00 -42.17
C GLY A 411 -3.76 47.88 -42.26
N LYS A 412 -4.44 47.74 -43.40
CA LYS A 412 -5.61 46.86 -43.60
C LYS A 412 -5.28 45.36 -43.56
N SER A 413 -6.29 44.55 -43.25
CA SER A 413 -6.33 43.10 -43.47
C SER A 413 -6.47 42.74 -44.96
N PRO A 414 -6.60 41.44 -45.29
CA PRO A 414 -7.95 40.95 -45.60
C PRO A 414 -8.41 39.76 -44.76
N ILE A 415 -9.73 39.57 -44.74
CA ILE A 415 -10.43 38.35 -44.33
C ILE A 415 -10.75 37.57 -45.61
N ASP A 416 -10.72 36.25 -45.55
CA ASP A 416 -11.52 35.39 -46.43
C ASP A 416 -12.35 34.42 -45.59
N THR A 417 -13.46 33.93 -46.14
CA THR A 417 -14.57 33.36 -45.36
C THR A 417 -15.14 32.11 -46.01
N ILE A 418 -15.48 31.12 -45.17
CA ILE A 418 -16.45 30.01 -45.45
C ILE A 418 -15.87 28.97 -46.46
N PRO A 419 -16.16 27.64 -46.35
CA PRO A 419 -17.37 27.06 -45.75
C PRO A 419 -17.18 26.04 -44.61
N LEU A 420 -18.33 25.71 -44.01
CA LEU A 420 -18.57 24.44 -43.33
C LEU A 420 -18.37 23.28 -44.32
N SER A 421 -17.63 22.26 -43.91
CA SER A 421 -17.63 20.93 -44.52
C SER A 421 -17.16 19.95 -43.46
N ASP A 422 -17.99 18.96 -43.14
CA ASP A 422 -17.59 17.88 -42.25
C ASP A 422 -16.45 17.08 -42.91
N PRO A 423 -15.31 16.87 -42.23
CA PRO A 423 -14.47 15.73 -42.55
C PRO A 423 -15.20 14.50 -42.02
N GLU A 424 -15.87 13.77 -42.92
CA GLU A 424 -16.13 12.35 -42.70
C GLU A 424 -14.79 11.69 -42.37
N PHE A 425 -14.55 11.42 -41.09
CA PHE A 425 -13.43 10.58 -40.69
C PHE A 425 -13.83 9.16 -41.01
N ASP A 426 -13.23 8.60 -42.06
CA ASP A 426 -13.30 7.19 -42.39
C ASP A 426 -13.23 6.34 -41.11
N ASP A 427 -14.15 5.38 -40.99
CA ASP A 427 -13.94 4.24 -40.10
C ASP A 427 -12.71 3.48 -40.64
N LEU A 428 -11.54 3.83 -40.12
CA LEU A 428 -10.30 3.09 -40.32
C LEU A 428 -10.48 1.71 -39.66
N ASP A 429 -10.98 0.75 -40.44
CA ASP A 429 -11.06 -0.66 -40.09
C ASP A 429 -9.69 -1.15 -39.60
N ASP A 430 -9.59 -1.36 -38.28
CA ASP A 430 -8.45 -1.92 -37.55
C ASP A 430 -8.27 -3.37 -38.01
N PRO A 431 -7.33 -3.69 -38.92
CA PRO A 431 -7.44 -4.84 -39.83
C PRO A 431 -7.02 -6.17 -39.19
N GLU A 432 -7.07 -6.28 -37.87
CA GLU A 432 -7.00 -7.55 -37.15
C GLU A 432 -8.42 -8.05 -36.84
N PRO A 433 -8.98 -9.00 -37.63
CA PRO A 433 -10.30 -9.57 -37.35
C PRO A 433 -10.37 -10.18 -35.94
N ALA A 434 -9.25 -10.67 -35.39
CA ALA A 434 -9.15 -11.11 -34.01
C ALA A 434 -9.65 -10.05 -33.00
N LYS A 435 -9.29 -8.77 -33.15
CA LYS A 435 -9.72 -7.70 -32.22
C LYS A 435 -11.21 -7.38 -32.33
N GLN A 436 -11.79 -7.44 -33.52
CA GLN A 436 -13.23 -7.27 -33.71
C GLN A 436 -14.01 -8.49 -33.17
N GLU A 437 -13.53 -9.71 -33.43
CA GLU A 437 -14.05 -10.98 -32.89
C GLU A 437 -14.08 -10.98 -31.35
N ILE A 438 -12.96 -10.59 -30.70
CA ILE A 438 -12.84 -10.45 -29.24
C ILE A 438 -13.89 -9.47 -28.69
N ARG A 439 -13.99 -8.27 -29.29
CA ARG A 439 -14.98 -7.25 -28.90
C ARG A 439 -16.42 -7.77 -29.05
N ALA A 440 -16.71 -8.54 -30.10
CA ALA A 440 -18.03 -9.17 -30.31
C ALA A 440 -18.34 -10.25 -29.26
N ARG A 441 -17.40 -11.17 -28.99
CA ARG A 441 -17.58 -12.26 -28.00
C ARG A 441 -17.70 -11.74 -26.57
N LEU A 442 -16.92 -10.72 -26.18
CA LEU A 442 -17.08 -10.00 -24.89
C LEU A 442 -18.46 -9.35 -24.77
N LYS A 443 -18.93 -8.67 -25.83
CA LYS A 443 -20.26 -8.04 -25.87
C LYS A 443 -21.40 -9.08 -25.77
N ALA A 444 -21.22 -10.28 -26.32
CA ALA A 444 -22.14 -11.40 -26.16
C ALA A 444 -22.12 -12.00 -24.73
N ARG A 445 -20.94 -12.25 -24.14
CA ARG A 445 -20.81 -12.78 -22.77
C ARG A 445 -21.42 -11.82 -21.73
N ARG A 446 -21.19 -10.50 -21.87
CA ARG A 446 -21.85 -9.47 -21.05
C ARG A 446 -23.38 -9.48 -21.15
N ARG A 447 -23.97 -9.89 -22.28
CA ARG A 447 -25.42 -10.05 -22.41
C ARG A 447 -25.93 -11.20 -21.53
N MET A 448 -25.31 -12.38 -21.61
CA MET A 448 -25.72 -13.53 -20.78
C MET A 448 -25.51 -13.28 -19.27
N LEU A 449 -24.41 -12.63 -18.89
CA LEU A 449 -24.15 -12.27 -17.49
C LEU A 449 -25.13 -11.20 -16.98
N ARG A 450 -25.48 -10.18 -17.78
CA ARG A 450 -26.55 -9.22 -17.43
C ARG A 450 -27.92 -9.87 -17.34
N GLU A 451 -28.28 -10.78 -18.26
CA GLU A 451 -29.54 -11.53 -18.18
C GLU A 451 -29.59 -12.43 -16.92
N SER A 452 -28.45 -12.94 -16.46
CA SER A 452 -28.31 -13.69 -15.19
C SER A 452 -28.40 -12.77 -13.95
N ALA A 453 -27.78 -11.59 -13.98
CA ALA A 453 -27.88 -10.61 -12.90
C ALA A 453 -29.29 -9.99 -12.78
N MET A 454 -29.95 -9.71 -13.91
CA MET A 454 -31.32 -9.18 -13.94
C MET A 454 -32.33 -10.22 -13.43
N LYS A 455 -32.11 -11.51 -13.69
CA LYS A 455 -32.84 -12.63 -13.07
C LYS A 455 -32.59 -12.77 -11.55
N ARG A 456 -31.43 -12.34 -11.02
CA ARG A 456 -31.20 -12.22 -9.57
C ARG A 456 -32.03 -11.06 -8.98
N ASN A 457 -31.98 -9.86 -9.58
CA ASN A 457 -32.72 -8.70 -9.07
C ASN A 457 -34.25 -8.92 -9.08
N LEU A 458 -34.81 -9.52 -10.13
CA LEU A 458 -36.23 -9.91 -10.21
C LEU A 458 -36.67 -10.92 -9.12
N LYS A 459 -35.72 -11.57 -8.43
CA LYS A 459 -35.97 -12.49 -7.32
C LYS A 459 -35.82 -11.84 -5.93
N ILE A 460 -35.44 -10.57 -5.88
CA ILE A 460 -35.38 -9.72 -4.68
C ILE A 460 -36.58 -8.76 -4.65
N SER A 461 -37.16 -8.43 -5.81
CA SER A 461 -38.27 -7.48 -5.97
C SER A 461 -39.67 -8.14 -6.04
N SER A 462 -39.91 -9.27 -5.36
CA SER A 462 -41.18 -10.00 -5.43
C SER A 462 -42.07 -9.87 -4.19
N GLU A 463 -42.09 -8.69 -3.57
CA GLU A 463 -43.07 -8.30 -2.55
C GLU A 463 -43.29 -6.78 -2.62
N GLY A 464 -44.56 -6.34 -2.67
CA GLY A 464 -44.94 -4.92 -2.76
C GLY A 464 -45.32 -4.44 -4.17
N ASN A 465 -46.61 -4.48 -4.49
CA ASN A 465 -47.20 -3.93 -5.71
C ASN A 465 -48.14 -2.76 -5.32
N ALA A 466 -47.93 -1.54 -5.84
CA ALA A 466 -48.86 -0.43 -5.71
C ALA A 466 -48.62 0.67 -6.78
N ASP A 467 -49.48 0.67 -7.80
CA ASP A 467 -49.95 1.74 -8.69
C ASP A 467 -49.01 2.81 -9.31
N GLU A 468 -49.26 3.06 -10.61
CA GLU A 468 -48.63 4.11 -11.41
C GLU A 468 -49.19 5.51 -11.14
N GLN A 469 -48.38 6.54 -11.40
CA GLN A 469 -48.91 7.75 -12.03
C GLN A 469 -47.85 8.46 -12.89
N VAL A 470 -48.08 8.49 -14.19
CA VAL A 470 -47.16 9.08 -15.18
C VAL A 470 -47.42 10.58 -15.31
N GLY A 471 -46.44 11.41 -14.95
CA GLY A 471 -46.50 12.87 -15.07
C GLY A 471 -45.50 13.41 -16.11
N VAL A 472 -46.00 13.92 -17.24
CA VAL A 472 -45.17 14.51 -18.31
C VAL A 472 -45.01 16.02 -18.10
N ARG A 473 -43.78 16.47 -17.80
CA ARG A 473 -43.32 17.88 -17.88
C ARG A 473 -41.83 17.86 -18.30
N SER A 474 -41.48 18.17 -19.55
CA SER A 474 -41.47 19.47 -20.25
C SER A 474 -40.25 20.33 -19.89
N ASP A 475 -39.39 20.60 -20.87
CA ASP A 475 -38.13 21.34 -20.71
C ASP A 475 -38.31 22.75 -20.12
N SER A 476 -37.35 23.16 -19.29
CA SER A 476 -37.11 24.57 -18.97
C SER A 476 -35.66 24.77 -18.56
N ILE A 477 -34.92 25.55 -19.35
CA ILE A 477 -33.54 25.94 -19.04
C ILE A 477 -33.59 27.06 -18.00
N GLU A 478 -33.56 26.71 -16.72
CA GLU A 478 -33.42 27.70 -15.65
C GLU A 478 -31.99 28.25 -15.58
N LYS A 479 -31.91 29.55 -15.27
CA LYS A 479 -30.68 30.32 -15.29
C LYS A 479 -29.95 30.18 -13.97
N LEU A 480 -28.63 30.06 -14.03
CA LEU A 480 -27.73 30.14 -12.88
C LEU A 480 -28.06 31.37 -12.01
N PRO A 481 -28.39 31.21 -10.71
CA PRO A 481 -28.42 32.33 -9.78
C PRO A 481 -26.98 32.79 -9.53
N PHE A 482 -26.74 34.10 -9.58
CA PHE A 482 -25.45 34.68 -9.20
C PHE A 482 -25.20 34.43 -7.71
N THR A 483 -24.11 33.73 -7.38
CA THR A 483 -23.68 33.56 -5.99
C THR A 483 -22.97 34.80 -5.48
N THR A 484 -23.39 35.28 -4.31
CA THR A 484 -22.73 36.36 -3.58
C THR A 484 -21.27 35.98 -3.28
N ALA A 485 -20.34 36.91 -3.45
CA ALA A 485 -18.91 36.64 -3.29
C ALA A 485 -18.58 36.17 -1.86
N ALA A 486 -18.17 34.91 -1.72
CA ALA A 486 -17.63 34.38 -0.47
C ALA A 486 -16.29 35.04 -0.15
N GLN A 487 -16.07 35.45 1.10
CA GLN A 487 -14.81 36.05 1.52
C GLN A 487 -13.69 35.00 1.50
N VAL A 488 -12.70 35.20 0.62
CA VAL A 488 -11.55 34.29 0.48
C VAL A 488 -10.63 34.43 1.71
N SER A 489 -10.49 33.34 2.47
CA SER A 489 -9.62 33.29 3.66
C SER A 489 -8.15 33.55 3.31
N GLU A 490 -7.47 34.36 4.13
CA GLU A 490 -6.02 34.59 4.02
C GLU A 490 -5.20 33.32 4.30
N LEU A 491 -5.73 32.39 5.10
CA LEU A 491 -5.09 31.16 5.55
C LEU A 491 -5.73 29.95 4.87
N SER A 492 -4.90 28.97 4.53
CA SER A 492 -5.34 27.69 3.97
C SER A 492 -6.04 26.86 5.04
N PRO A 493 -6.99 25.96 4.69
CA PRO A 493 -7.68 25.13 5.67
C PRO A 493 -6.70 24.33 6.54
N GLY A 494 -6.77 24.50 7.86
CA GLY A 494 -5.89 23.83 8.82
C GLY A 494 -4.59 24.57 9.15
N VAL A 495 -4.49 25.85 8.78
CA VAL A 495 -3.35 26.72 9.08
C VAL A 495 -3.84 27.90 9.93
N THR A 496 -3.14 28.19 11.02
CA THR A 496 -3.41 29.34 11.91
C THR A 496 -2.30 30.39 11.84
N ASN A 497 -1.06 29.94 11.61
CA ASN A 497 0.12 30.78 11.61
C ASN A 497 0.45 31.33 10.21
N LEU A 498 0.20 32.63 10.02
CA LEU A 498 0.47 33.32 8.75
C LEU A 498 1.95 33.28 8.33
N ALA A 499 2.90 33.16 9.27
CA ALA A 499 4.32 33.02 8.92
C ALA A 499 4.61 31.66 8.25
N ILE A 500 3.97 30.57 8.71
CA ILE A 500 4.07 29.24 8.10
C ILE A 500 3.41 29.27 6.71
N GLU A 501 2.17 29.75 6.63
CA GLU A 501 1.42 29.93 5.37
C GLU A 501 2.25 30.63 4.28
N LEU A 502 2.77 31.82 4.61
CA LEU A 502 3.51 32.66 3.67
C LEU A 502 4.86 32.05 3.28
N PHE A 503 5.62 31.54 4.25
CA PHE A 503 6.94 30.97 3.98
C PHE A 503 6.85 29.68 3.15
N TYR A 504 5.98 28.73 3.52
CA TYR A 504 5.82 27.49 2.78
C TYR A 504 5.25 27.73 1.39
N SER A 505 4.22 28.56 1.25
CA SER A 505 3.70 28.96 -0.06
C SER A 505 4.80 29.58 -0.93
N ALA A 506 5.55 30.56 -0.40
CA ALA A 506 6.60 31.22 -1.17
C ALA A 506 7.75 30.28 -1.56
N MET A 507 8.16 29.38 -0.66
CA MET A 507 9.19 28.38 -0.92
C MET A 507 8.78 27.38 -2.01
N LEU A 508 7.54 26.89 -1.95
CA LEU A 508 7.02 25.91 -2.91
C LEU A 508 6.76 26.55 -4.28
N ILE A 509 6.19 27.76 -4.33
CA ILE A 509 5.99 28.52 -5.58
C ILE A 509 7.32 28.94 -6.22
N ALA A 510 8.36 29.24 -5.43
CA ALA A 510 9.71 29.46 -5.98
C ALA A 510 10.35 28.15 -6.49
N GLY A 511 10.06 27.01 -5.86
CA GLY A 511 10.64 25.70 -6.19
C GLY A 511 9.93 24.91 -7.29
N HIS A 512 8.68 25.23 -7.64
CA HIS A 512 7.76 24.34 -8.37
C HIS A 512 8.27 23.74 -9.70
N LYS A 513 9.25 24.36 -10.37
CA LYS A 513 9.72 23.97 -11.71
C LYS A 513 10.17 22.51 -11.82
N THR A 514 10.87 21.98 -10.82
CA THR A 514 11.20 20.55 -10.72
C THR A 514 11.36 20.12 -9.26
N ILE A 515 11.21 18.82 -8.98
CA ILE A 515 11.49 18.20 -7.66
C ILE A 515 12.85 18.66 -7.10
N SER A 516 13.89 18.71 -7.95
CA SER A 516 15.23 19.14 -7.57
C SER A 516 15.32 20.60 -7.13
N HIS A 517 14.51 21.50 -7.71
CA HIS A 517 14.45 22.90 -7.28
C HIS A 517 13.78 23.00 -5.90
N THR A 518 12.65 22.31 -5.70
CA THR A 518 11.97 22.23 -4.38
C THR A 518 12.92 21.69 -3.30
N PHE A 519 13.64 20.59 -3.56
CA PHE A 519 14.63 20.04 -2.63
C PHE A 519 15.81 20.99 -2.37
N ALA A 520 16.27 21.74 -3.38
CA ALA A 520 17.34 22.74 -3.20
C ALA A 520 16.90 23.89 -2.26
N PHE A 521 15.65 24.34 -2.36
CA PHE A 521 15.11 25.36 -1.45
C PHE A 521 14.84 24.82 -0.05
N ILE A 522 14.24 23.63 0.10
CA ILE A 522 14.07 22.96 1.40
C ILE A 522 15.43 22.80 2.10
N LYS A 523 16.47 22.35 1.38
CA LYS A 523 17.83 22.24 1.94
C LYS A 523 18.42 23.60 2.33
N LYS A 524 18.27 24.65 1.51
CA LYS A 524 18.81 25.99 1.81
C LYS A 524 18.13 26.65 3.01
N TYR A 525 16.82 26.46 3.17
CA TYR A 525 16.02 27.08 4.22
C TYR A 525 15.64 26.13 5.35
N ALA A 526 16.34 24.99 5.48
CA ALA A 526 16.15 24.00 6.55
C ALA A 526 16.21 24.61 7.97
N ALA A 527 17.02 25.66 8.19
CA ALA A 527 17.05 26.39 9.46
C ALA A 527 15.73 27.17 9.71
N VAL A 528 15.20 27.86 8.69
CA VAL A 528 13.91 28.59 8.77
C VAL A 528 12.77 27.63 9.06
N ILE A 529 12.78 26.46 8.40
CA ILE A 529 11.83 25.37 8.65
C ILE A 529 11.88 24.94 10.12
N ARG A 530 13.08 24.61 10.65
CA ARG A 530 13.23 24.22 12.07
C ARG A 530 12.76 25.28 13.07
N THR A 531 12.83 26.57 12.72
CA THR A 531 12.32 27.66 13.57
C THR A 531 10.80 27.81 13.48
N LEU A 532 10.22 27.76 12.26
CA LEU A 532 8.78 27.96 12.03
C LEU A 532 7.93 26.72 12.36
N THR A 533 8.47 25.51 12.23
CA THR A 533 7.78 24.24 12.51
C THR A 533 8.50 23.46 13.61
N SER A 534 8.69 24.12 14.75
CA SER A 534 9.39 23.61 15.93
C SER A 534 8.56 22.66 16.80
N THR A 535 7.25 22.57 16.56
CA THR A 535 6.32 21.67 17.26
C THR A 535 5.59 20.75 16.26
N VAL A 536 4.95 19.68 16.75
CA VAL A 536 4.25 18.74 15.87
C VAL A 536 3.00 19.39 15.22
N GLU A 537 2.36 20.32 15.93
CA GLU A 537 1.18 21.06 15.47
C GLU A 537 1.56 22.02 14.33
N THR A 538 2.67 22.76 14.50
CA THR A 538 3.20 23.65 13.46
C THR A 538 3.73 22.89 12.24
N GLN A 539 4.20 21.65 12.41
CA GLN A 539 4.48 20.74 11.29
C GLN A 539 3.20 20.26 10.58
N VAL A 540 2.09 20.04 11.30
CA VAL A 540 0.78 19.71 10.71
C VAL A 540 0.23 20.88 9.88
N GLU A 541 0.33 22.12 10.37
CA GLU A 541 -0.02 23.30 9.58
C GLU A 541 0.81 23.38 8.28
N ALA A 542 2.12 23.13 8.36
CA ALA A 542 2.98 23.09 7.18
C ALA A 542 2.59 21.99 6.17
N LEU A 543 2.15 20.82 6.64
CA LEU A 543 1.61 19.76 5.77
C LEU A 543 0.30 20.21 5.08
N HIS A 544 -0.55 20.98 5.75
CA HIS A 544 -1.71 21.60 5.12
C HIS A 544 -1.33 22.65 4.07
N VAL A 545 -0.30 23.47 4.27
CA VAL A 545 0.20 24.38 3.22
C VAL A 545 0.78 23.60 2.03
N ILE A 546 1.57 22.55 2.27
CA ILE A 546 2.10 21.67 1.22
C ILE A 546 0.95 21.06 0.40
N GLN A 547 -0.11 20.61 1.08
CA GLN A 547 -1.30 20.05 0.45
C GLN A 547 -2.07 21.10 -0.36
N ALA A 548 -2.27 22.31 0.15
CA ALA A 548 -2.99 23.38 -0.54
C ALA A 548 -2.29 23.82 -1.83
N VAL A 549 -0.97 24.03 -1.78
CA VAL A 549 -0.15 24.45 -2.93
C VAL A 549 -0.06 23.36 -4.02
N TRP A 550 -0.15 22.09 -3.63
CA TRP A 550 -0.01 20.94 -4.54
C TRP A 550 -1.26 20.06 -4.65
N ALA A 551 -2.47 20.58 -4.37
CA ALA A 551 -3.70 19.77 -4.37
C ALA A 551 -3.95 19.07 -5.72
N ASN A 552 -3.61 19.75 -6.83
CA ASN A 552 -3.70 19.18 -8.18
C ASN A 552 -2.56 18.18 -8.52
N ASN A 553 -1.50 18.11 -7.72
CA ASN A 553 -0.36 17.22 -7.94
C ASN A 553 -0.03 16.39 -6.68
N PRO A 554 -0.81 15.34 -6.38
CA PRO A 554 -0.60 14.47 -5.23
C PRO A 554 0.78 13.79 -5.17
N GLN A 555 1.46 13.63 -6.32
CA GLN A 555 2.81 13.08 -6.36
C GLN A 555 3.82 14.02 -5.67
N MET A 556 3.68 15.34 -5.85
CA MET A 556 4.54 16.32 -5.18
C MET A 556 4.32 16.33 -3.67
N ILE A 557 3.07 16.18 -3.18
CA ILE A 557 2.78 16.05 -1.74
C ILE A 557 3.56 14.89 -1.14
N VAL A 558 3.44 13.68 -1.72
CA VAL A 558 4.14 12.48 -1.24
C VAL A 558 5.65 12.66 -1.25
N ILE A 559 6.22 13.19 -2.34
CA ILE A 559 7.66 13.39 -2.51
C ILE A 559 8.22 14.43 -1.52
N ILE A 560 7.49 15.52 -1.26
CA ILE A 560 7.89 16.56 -0.30
C ILE A 560 7.81 16.02 1.14
N THR A 561 6.68 15.45 1.53
CA THR A 561 6.47 14.88 2.88
C THR A 561 7.51 13.80 3.18
N GLU A 562 7.73 12.86 2.26
CA GLU A 562 8.75 11.83 2.46
C GLU A 562 10.16 12.44 2.55
N HIS A 563 10.50 13.43 1.71
CA HIS A 563 11.79 14.11 1.79
C HIS A 563 12.00 14.83 3.13
N MET A 564 11.00 15.58 3.61
CA MET A 564 11.08 16.32 4.86
C MET A 564 11.18 15.39 6.08
N CYS A 565 10.42 14.28 6.08
CA CYS A 565 10.62 13.23 7.08
C CYS A 565 11.98 12.54 6.95
N ARG A 566 12.50 12.37 5.72
CA ARG A 566 13.82 11.76 5.43
C ARG A 566 14.98 12.58 6.01
N VAL A 567 14.91 13.92 5.94
CA VAL A 567 15.92 14.85 6.50
C VAL A 567 15.62 15.34 7.93
N GLY A 568 14.58 14.81 8.57
CA GLY A 568 14.20 15.17 9.95
C GLY A 568 13.79 16.63 10.08
N LEU A 569 12.96 17.14 9.17
CA LEU A 569 12.29 18.44 9.23
C LEU A 569 10.79 18.32 9.55
N ILE A 570 10.22 17.12 9.41
CA ILE A 570 8.86 16.76 9.83
C ILE A 570 8.95 15.40 10.52
N ASP A 571 8.35 15.27 11.69
CA ASP A 571 8.36 14.06 12.49
C ASP A 571 7.31 13.06 11.96
N PRO A 572 7.58 11.74 12.04
CA PRO A 572 6.64 10.70 11.60
C PRO A 572 5.23 10.84 12.21
N GLU A 573 5.15 11.34 13.44
CA GLU A 573 3.91 11.56 14.19
C GLU A 573 3.07 12.74 13.62
N ALA A 574 3.72 13.76 13.06
CA ALA A 574 3.06 14.88 12.40
C ALA A 574 2.32 14.43 11.13
N VAL A 575 2.89 13.50 10.37
CA VAL A 575 2.24 12.94 9.17
C VAL A 575 0.95 12.20 9.54
N VAL A 576 0.94 11.49 10.68
CA VAL A 576 -0.28 10.83 11.18
C VAL A 576 -1.29 11.87 11.69
N ARG A 577 -0.87 12.88 12.48
CA ARG A 577 -1.80 13.95 12.93
C ARG A 577 -2.37 14.77 11.79
N TRP A 578 -1.62 15.04 10.72
CA TRP A 578 -2.13 15.69 9.51
C TRP A 578 -3.16 14.81 8.81
N ALA A 579 -2.85 13.53 8.57
CA ALA A 579 -3.75 12.62 7.88
C ALA A 579 -5.10 12.43 8.63
N TYR A 580 -5.08 12.47 9.97
CA TYR A 580 -6.26 12.47 10.83
C TYR A 580 -6.57 13.85 11.42
N SER A 581 -6.33 14.94 10.70
CA SER A 581 -6.86 16.25 11.06
C SER A 581 -8.32 16.38 10.60
N PRO A 582 -9.15 17.25 11.22
CA PRO A 582 -10.55 17.38 10.85
C PRO A 582 -10.79 17.63 9.36
N ILE A 583 -9.97 18.46 8.71
CA ILE A 583 -10.07 18.80 7.27
C ILE A 583 -9.75 17.62 6.34
N MET A 584 -9.11 16.56 6.87
CA MET A 584 -8.85 15.32 6.16
C MET A 584 -9.93 14.26 6.40
N THR A 585 -10.68 14.36 7.49
CA THR A 585 -11.71 13.39 7.89
C THR A 585 -13.15 13.89 7.72
N THR A 586 -13.36 15.19 7.44
CA THR A 586 -14.68 15.75 7.16
C THR A 586 -15.35 15.16 5.93
N LEU A 587 -16.68 15.00 6.02
CA LEU A 587 -17.57 14.56 4.93
C LEU A 587 -18.15 15.73 4.11
N THR A 588 -17.63 16.95 4.27
CA THR A 588 -18.18 18.19 3.71
C THR A 588 -17.79 18.43 2.26
N ASP A 589 -18.70 19.02 1.46
CA ASP A 589 -18.34 19.71 0.23
C ASP A 589 -17.51 20.97 0.56
N ASP A 590 -16.19 20.89 0.41
CA ASP A 590 -15.31 22.05 0.49
C ASP A 590 -15.60 23.01 -0.69
N THR A 591 -16.31 24.10 -0.42
CA THR A 591 -16.75 25.12 -1.40
C THR A 591 -15.62 25.91 -2.10
N VAL A 592 -14.36 25.52 -1.89
CA VAL A 592 -13.15 26.28 -2.27
C VAL A 592 -12.46 25.72 -3.51
N ASN A 593 -12.87 24.55 -4.03
CA ASN A 593 -12.38 24.01 -5.31
C ASN A 593 -13.53 23.59 -6.23
N LEU A 594 -13.44 23.92 -7.53
CA LEU A 594 -14.48 23.57 -8.51
C LEU A 594 -14.51 22.05 -8.77
N ASN A 595 -15.34 21.32 -8.02
CA ASN A 595 -16.11 20.15 -8.44
C ASN A 595 -17.05 19.71 -7.30
N SER A 596 -18.20 20.38 -7.16
CA SER A 596 -19.25 20.15 -6.14
C SER A 596 -20.05 18.84 -6.31
N ALA A 597 -19.35 17.76 -6.67
CA ALA A 597 -19.89 16.43 -6.95
C ALA A 597 -18.94 15.33 -6.43
N ASN A 598 -18.11 15.65 -5.43
CA ASN A 598 -16.97 14.83 -4.97
C ASN A 598 -16.76 14.86 -3.45
N ALA A 599 -17.76 15.25 -2.64
CA ALA A 599 -17.70 15.20 -1.18
C ALA A 599 -17.19 13.84 -0.68
N ARG A 600 -15.96 13.79 -0.17
CA ARG A 600 -15.32 12.59 0.36
C ARG A 600 -14.20 12.96 1.34
N PRO A 601 -13.98 12.17 2.41
CA PRO A 601 -12.94 12.46 3.38
C PRO A 601 -11.55 12.16 2.78
N LYS A 602 -10.71 13.19 2.69
CA LYS A 602 -9.42 13.19 1.99
C LYS A 602 -8.44 12.13 2.51
N ILE A 603 -8.56 11.68 3.76
CA ILE A 603 -7.84 10.53 4.32
C ILE A 603 -7.96 9.24 3.47
N LEU A 604 -9.03 9.08 2.70
CA LEU A 604 -9.21 7.92 1.82
C LEU A 604 -8.52 8.07 0.45
N ASP A 605 -8.00 9.25 0.10
CA ASP A 605 -7.22 9.44 -1.13
C ASP A 605 -5.92 8.62 -1.10
N PHE A 606 -5.55 8.02 -2.23
CA PHE A 606 -4.43 7.09 -2.28
C PHE A 606 -3.08 7.72 -1.93
N TYR A 607 -2.89 9.02 -2.14
CA TYR A 607 -1.65 9.72 -1.78
C TYR A 607 -1.48 9.92 -0.28
N VAL A 608 -2.58 10.04 0.49
CA VAL A 608 -2.51 10.15 1.96
C VAL A 608 -2.11 8.82 2.56
N TRP A 609 -2.67 7.72 2.04
CA TRP A 609 -2.18 6.38 2.35
C TRP A 609 -0.71 6.17 1.91
N GLU A 610 -0.31 6.68 0.74
CA GLU A 610 1.08 6.61 0.27
C GLU A 610 2.04 7.34 1.24
N CYS A 611 1.66 8.50 1.79
CA CYS A 611 2.40 9.18 2.87
C CYS A 611 2.47 8.34 4.16
N LEU A 612 1.34 7.78 4.61
CA LEU A 612 1.26 7.00 5.85
C LEU A 612 2.09 5.70 5.77
N SER A 613 1.94 4.91 4.71
CA SER A 613 2.68 3.65 4.54
C SER A 613 4.18 3.91 4.32
N ARG A 614 4.59 4.93 3.56
CA ARG A 614 6.01 5.37 3.50
C ARG A 614 6.57 5.76 4.87
N THR A 615 5.76 6.40 5.71
CA THR A 615 6.14 6.79 7.08
C THR A 615 6.29 5.58 8.01
N LEU A 616 5.33 4.65 7.97
CA LEU A 616 5.35 3.38 8.71
C LEU A 616 6.57 2.52 8.32
N VAL A 617 6.84 2.37 7.02
CA VAL A 617 8.03 1.68 6.49
C VAL A 617 9.32 2.42 6.88
N ARG A 618 9.32 3.77 6.97
CA ARG A 618 10.48 4.55 7.42
C ARG A 618 10.81 4.32 8.89
N VAL A 619 9.83 4.39 9.80
CA VAL A 619 10.10 4.12 11.24
C VAL A 619 10.54 2.67 11.46
N GLY A 620 9.94 1.73 10.72
CA GLY A 620 10.40 0.34 10.69
C GLY A 620 11.87 0.22 10.28
N ARG A 621 12.23 0.70 9.08
CA ARG A 621 13.61 0.67 8.57
C ARG A 621 14.62 1.39 9.49
N ARG A 622 14.20 2.38 10.29
CA ARG A 622 15.03 3.04 11.31
C ARG A 622 15.39 2.06 12.43
N VAL A 623 14.40 1.35 12.99
CA VAL A 623 14.60 0.32 14.02
C VAL A 623 15.51 -0.80 13.51
N THR A 624 15.20 -1.41 12.35
CA THR A 624 16.01 -2.52 11.80
C THR A 624 17.48 -2.11 11.64
N ARG A 625 17.73 -0.93 11.06
CA ARG A 625 19.09 -0.42 10.79
C ARG A 625 19.89 -0.19 12.08
N ILE A 626 19.27 0.37 13.12
CA ILE A 626 19.96 0.65 14.38
C ILE A 626 20.22 -0.64 15.15
N THR A 627 19.26 -1.58 15.18
CA THR A 627 19.47 -2.92 15.74
C THR A 627 20.62 -3.66 15.05
N SER A 628 20.70 -3.68 13.71
CA SER A 628 21.85 -4.29 13.02
C SER A 628 23.19 -3.59 13.33
N ARG A 629 23.20 -2.26 13.51
CA ARG A 629 24.42 -1.53 13.95
C ARG A 629 24.79 -1.87 15.40
N LEU A 630 23.80 -2.08 16.26
CA LEU A 630 23.98 -2.44 17.67
C LEU A 630 24.57 -3.83 17.82
N GLU A 631 24.03 -4.85 17.16
CA GLU A 631 24.53 -6.22 17.31
C GLU A 631 25.95 -6.37 16.76
N LEU A 632 26.29 -5.73 15.64
CA LEU A 632 27.68 -5.63 15.16
C LEU A 632 28.61 -4.91 16.16
N ALA A 633 28.09 -3.93 16.92
CA ALA A 633 28.86 -3.25 17.96
C ALA A 633 29.07 -4.14 19.21
N LYS A 634 28.08 -4.95 19.59
CA LYS A 634 28.15 -5.96 20.66
C LYS A 634 29.10 -7.09 20.31
N GLU A 635 29.02 -7.63 19.09
CA GLU A 635 29.96 -8.61 18.56
C GLU A 635 31.40 -8.08 18.61
N THR A 636 31.64 -6.84 18.16
CA THR A 636 32.95 -6.17 18.27
C THR A 636 33.42 -6.09 19.73
N MET A 637 32.52 -5.75 20.67
CA MET A 637 32.84 -5.61 22.08
C MET A 637 33.21 -6.94 22.73
N GLU A 638 32.49 -8.02 22.40
CA GLU A 638 32.75 -9.36 22.92
C GLU A 638 34.03 -9.97 22.33
N ILE A 639 34.33 -9.74 21.04
CA ILE A 639 35.62 -10.10 20.43
C ILE A 639 36.77 -9.39 21.15
N ASN A 640 36.64 -8.09 21.42
CA ASN A 640 37.66 -7.33 22.16
C ASN A 640 37.82 -7.82 23.60
N ARG A 641 36.72 -8.17 24.29
CA ARG A 641 36.73 -8.78 25.64
C ARG A 641 37.51 -10.10 25.65
N ARG A 642 37.26 -10.98 24.67
CA ARG A 642 37.95 -12.27 24.52
C ARG A 642 39.42 -12.14 24.10
N SER A 643 39.78 -11.01 23.48
CA SER A 643 41.13 -10.72 22.99
C SER A 643 42.03 -9.98 24.00
N SER A 644 41.61 -9.86 25.27
CA SER A 644 42.33 -9.13 26.32
C SER A 644 43.03 -10.09 27.31
N PRO A 645 44.32 -10.42 27.12
CA PRO A 645 45.03 -11.35 27.99
C PRO A 645 45.59 -10.65 29.22
N TYR A 646 44.79 -10.50 30.29
CA TYR A 646 45.25 -10.53 31.70
C TYR A 646 44.03 -10.44 32.64
N SER A 647 43.64 -11.58 33.20
CA SER A 647 42.73 -11.72 34.35
C SER A 647 42.90 -13.13 34.91
N THR A 648 44.07 -13.40 35.50
CA THR A 648 44.30 -14.60 36.30
C THR A 648 43.43 -14.52 37.56
N PRO A 649 42.68 -15.57 37.93
CA PRO A 649 42.06 -15.61 39.24
C PRO A 649 43.15 -15.72 40.32
N ASP A 650 42.91 -15.07 41.46
CA ASP A 650 43.85 -15.11 42.59
C ASP A 650 44.12 -16.55 43.04
N ARG A 651 45.39 -16.83 43.34
CA ARG A 651 45.83 -18.03 44.04
C ARG A 651 46.65 -17.60 45.24
N GLU A 652 46.30 -18.14 46.39
CA GLU A 652 46.89 -17.82 47.68
C GLU A 652 48.38 -18.25 47.73
N ASP A 653 49.20 -17.47 48.43
CA ASP A 653 50.63 -17.72 48.55
C ASP A 653 50.93 -19.02 49.33
N ALA A 654 51.69 -19.92 48.69
CA ALA A 654 52.27 -21.11 49.33
C ALA A 654 53.74 -21.26 48.90
N ASP A 655 54.63 -20.82 49.79
CA ASP A 655 56.09 -20.85 49.69
C ASP A 655 56.67 -22.27 49.48
N GLN A 656 57.59 -22.45 48.52
CA GLN A 656 58.94 -23.04 48.72
C GLN A 656 59.73 -23.34 47.43
N GLY A 657 61.01 -22.94 47.42
CA GLY A 657 62.16 -23.84 47.19
C GLY A 657 62.59 -24.29 45.77
N GLY A 658 63.54 -23.57 45.16
CA GLY A 658 64.89 -24.08 44.81
C GLY A 658 65.13 -25.11 43.67
N ASP A 659 66.03 -24.73 42.74
CA ASP A 659 66.89 -25.55 41.85
C ASP A 659 66.18 -26.52 40.85
N GLY A 660 66.70 -26.93 39.68
CA GLY A 660 68.05 -27.30 39.22
C GLY A 660 68.11 -28.86 39.14
N ASP A 661 68.51 -29.55 38.07
CA ASP A 661 69.29 -29.18 36.87
C ASP A 661 69.04 -30.18 35.69
N SER A 662 69.08 -29.68 34.45
CA SER A 662 69.79 -30.14 33.23
C SER A 662 70.07 -31.62 32.78
N PHE A 663 69.81 -31.85 31.47
CA PHE A 663 70.41 -32.83 30.51
C PHE A 663 70.00 -34.35 30.57
N PRO A 664 70.44 -35.27 29.65
CA PRO A 664 69.92 -35.33 28.26
C PRO A 664 69.70 -36.75 27.60
N ARG A 665 68.96 -36.76 26.46
CA ARG A 665 69.08 -37.62 25.24
C ARG A 665 69.35 -39.15 25.30
N THR A 666 68.39 -39.91 24.75
CA THR A 666 68.45 -40.79 23.52
C THR A 666 67.00 -41.23 23.19
N GLY A 667 66.52 -41.54 21.97
CA GLY A 667 67.15 -41.97 20.71
C GLY A 667 67.02 -43.50 20.58
N VAL A 668 66.39 -44.13 19.58
CA VAL A 668 65.78 -43.74 18.28
C VAL A 668 64.49 -44.60 18.11
N ASP A 669 63.51 -44.47 17.20
CA ASP A 669 63.43 -43.99 15.80
C ASP A 669 61.90 -43.81 15.42
N SER A 670 61.37 -43.55 14.21
CA SER A 670 61.86 -43.39 12.81
C SER A 670 60.85 -42.59 11.91
N ASP A 671 61.07 -42.64 10.59
CA ASP A 671 60.33 -42.09 9.42
C ASP A 671 58.78 -42.17 9.42
N SER A 672 58.01 -41.26 8.79
CA SER A 672 58.19 -40.67 7.45
C SER A 672 57.24 -39.47 7.13
N PHE A 673 57.61 -38.65 6.12
CA PHE A 673 56.76 -37.80 5.23
C PHE A 673 55.51 -37.07 5.82
N PHE A 674 55.41 -35.72 5.83
CA PHE A 674 55.53 -34.81 4.68
C PHE A 674 55.83 -33.34 5.12
N LYS A 675 56.55 -32.56 4.28
CA LYS A 675 56.70 -31.09 4.45
C LYS A 675 55.66 -30.29 3.66
N LYS A 676 55.26 -29.12 4.17
CA LYS A 676 54.75 -27.97 3.38
C LYS A 676 55.41 -26.65 3.82
N PRO A 677 55.51 -25.63 2.95
CA PRO A 677 56.40 -24.48 3.15
C PRO A 677 55.69 -23.21 3.66
N LYS A 678 56.49 -22.19 4.00
CA LYS A 678 56.06 -20.78 3.99
C LYS A 678 55.92 -20.30 2.54
N ASP A 679 54.92 -19.47 2.24
CA ASP A 679 55.12 -18.05 1.89
C ASP A 679 53.78 -17.33 1.62
N SER A 680 53.84 -16.04 1.33
CA SER A 680 52.74 -15.08 1.45
C SER A 680 51.73 -15.07 0.30
N ILE A 681 50.45 -14.87 0.63
CA ILE A 681 49.49 -14.17 -0.24
C ILE A 681 48.76 -13.10 0.57
N SER A 682 48.85 -11.85 0.12
CA SER A 682 48.08 -10.72 0.67
C SER A 682 46.63 -10.77 0.21
N GLY A 683 45.77 -11.42 1.00
CA GLY A 683 44.34 -11.54 0.74
C GLY A 683 43.53 -10.35 1.25
N ARG A 684 43.61 -9.18 0.59
CA ARG A 684 42.63 -8.10 0.82
C ARG A 684 41.21 -8.62 0.50
N ILE A 685 40.40 -8.89 1.53
CA ILE A 685 38.96 -9.12 1.36
C ILE A 685 38.37 -7.87 0.70
N LYS A 686 37.92 -8.02 -0.55
CA LYS A 686 37.47 -6.88 -1.36
C LYS A 686 36.19 -6.31 -0.78
N VAL A 687 36.09 -4.98 -0.77
CA VAL A 687 34.91 -4.20 -0.34
C VAL A 687 33.71 -4.38 -1.30
N SER A 688 33.81 -5.26 -2.30
CA SER A 688 32.77 -5.56 -3.29
C SER A 688 31.53 -6.21 -2.70
N ASP A 689 31.66 -7.23 -1.86
CA ASP A 689 30.52 -8.10 -1.54
C ASP A 689 29.57 -7.50 -0.49
N ARG A 690 30.01 -6.47 0.25
CA ARG A 690 29.11 -5.60 1.04
C ARG A 690 28.03 -4.89 0.21
N ARG A 691 28.17 -4.80 -1.12
CA ARG A 691 27.13 -4.22 -1.99
C ARG A 691 26.04 -5.22 -2.40
N LYS A 692 26.32 -6.53 -2.41
CA LYS A 692 25.34 -7.54 -2.87
C LYS A 692 24.23 -7.79 -1.84
N LEU A 693 24.55 -7.74 -0.55
CA LEU A 693 23.58 -7.82 0.55
C LEU A 693 22.76 -6.54 0.77
N MET A 694 22.96 -5.50 -0.06
CA MET A 694 22.24 -4.22 0.00
C MET A 694 21.57 -3.84 -1.33
N ALA A 695 21.50 -4.77 -2.29
CA ALA A 695 20.90 -4.58 -3.62
C ALA A 695 19.35 -4.57 -3.57
N GLY A 696 18.80 -3.57 -2.87
CA GLY A 696 17.37 -3.41 -2.59
C GLY A 696 17.05 -2.20 -1.70
N CYS A 697 18.04 -1.66 -0.99
CA CYS A 697 17.94 -0.36 -0.34
C CYS A 697 18.32 0.75 -1.33
N GLU A 698 17.44 1.74 -1.52
CA GLU A 698 17.75 2.96 -2.26
C GLU A 698 18.92 3.73 -1.63
N LEU A 699 19.64 4.50 -2.45
CA LEU A 699 20.69 5.41 -2.02
C LEU A 699 20.11 6.56 -1.18
N VAL A 700 20.19 6.45 0.15
CA VAL A 700 19.68 7.45 1.10
C VAL A 700 20.83 8.05 1.92
N SER A 701 20.98 9.37 1.77
CA SER A 701 21.72 10.35 2.59
C SER A 701 22.75 9.86 3.63
N SER A 702 24.01 10.26 3.44
CA SER A 702 25.09 10.11 4.43
C SER A 702 24.97 10.99 5.68
N SER A 703 23.84 11.70 5.86
CA SER A 703 23.56 12.52 7.06
C SER A 703 23.47 11.70 8.34
N ASP A 704 22.99 10.46 8.25
CA ASP A 704 22.76 9.58 9.40
C ASP A 704 24.07 8.91 9.89
N ASP A 705 25.16 9.04 9.13
CA ASP A 705 26.46 8.44 9.45
C ASP A 705 27.34 9.35 10.33
N GLU A 706 27.33 10.67 10.08
CA GLU A 706 28.10 11.67 10.84
C GLU A 706 27.69 11.68 12.34
N ALA A 707 26.38 11.77 12.61
CA ALA A 707 25.82 11.97 13.95
C ALA A 707 26.13 10.85 14.97
N TYR A 708 26.49 9.65 14.49
CA TYR A 708 26.85 8.50 15.32
C TYR A 708 28.25 7.95 15.02
N GLY A 709 29.01 8.61 14.13
CA GLY A 709 30.36 8.21 13.71
C GLY A 709 31.49 9.05 14.31
N GLY A 710 31.21 10.29 14.73
CA GLY A 710 32.20 11.18 15.34
C GLY A 710 32.49 10.83 16.80
N GLY A 711 33.64 10.20 17.08
CA GLY A 711 34.10 9.95 18.45
C GLY A 711 35.37 9.11 18.51
N LYS A 712 36.27 9.41 19.46
CA LYS A 712 37.52 8.65 19.69
C LYS A 712 37.30 7.59 20.78
N ASP A 713 36.15 6.93 20.68
CA ASP A 713 35.44 6.43 21.86
C ASP A 713 35.67 4.94 22.11
N ASN A 714 35.66 4.55 23.38
CA ASN A 714 35.67 3.15 23.78
C ASN A 714 34.41 2.43 23.23
N VAL A 715 34.58 1.17 22.81
CA VAL A 715 33.53 0.37 22.15
C VAL A 715 32.26 0.25 23.01
N GLY A 716 32.39 0.18 24.34
CA GLY A 716 31.23 0.19 25.26
C GLY A 716 30.40 1.48 25.19
N GLY A 717 31.04 2.65 25.04
CA GLY A 717 30.33 3.92 24.84
C GLY A 717 29.61 3.99 23.50
N ARG A 718 30.16 3.35 22.45
CA ARG A 718 29.49 3.19 21.16
C ARG A 718 28.28 2.25 21.24
N VAL A 719 28.35 1.18 22.04
CA VAL A 719 27.21 0.29 22.31
C VAL A 719 26.10 1.06 23.03
N ALA A 720 26.40 1.74 24.15
CA ALA A 720 25.40 2.48 24.93
C ALA A 720 24.59 3.49 24.09
N ARG A 721 25.26 4.31 23.26
CA ARG A 721 24.57 5.26 22.34
C ARG A 721 23.72 4.57 21.26
N LEU A 722 24.10 3.37 20.83
CA LEU A 722 23.29 2.59 19.87
C LEU A 722 22.08 1.93 20.55
N GLU A 723 22.17 1.59 21.83
CA GLU A 723 21.01 1.10 22.60
C GLU A 723 20.01 2.23 22.88
N GLU A 724 20.50 3.40 23.30
CA GLU A 724 19.70 4.63 23.43
C GLU A 724 19.00 4.99 22.11
N ALA A 725 19.75 5.06 21.00
CA ALA A 725 19.20 5.35 19.68
C ALA A 725 18.22 4.27 19.17
N ARG A 726 18.37 3.01 19.61
CA ARG A 726 17.41 1.93 19.34
C ARG A 726 16.12 2.15 20.13
N CYS A 727 16.21 2.42 21.43
CA CYS A 727 15.05 2.71 22.28
C CYS A 727 14.27 3.93 21.77
N GLU A 728 14.97 4.97 21.30
CA GLU A 728 14.38 6.13 20.64
C GLU A 728 13.64 5.75 19.33
N ALA A 729 14.28 4.97 18.45
CA ALA A 729 13.65 4.52 17.22
C ALA A 729 12.44 3.60 17.47
N VAL A 730 12.49 2.76 18.51
CA VAL A 730 11.37 1.91 18.96
C VAL A 730 10.23 2.79 19.47
N ARG A 731 10.46 3.70 20.43
CA ARG A 731 9.43 4.64 20.93
C ARG A 731 8.75 5.41 19.79
N SER A 732 9.54 5.91 18.83
CA SER A 732 9.05 6.57 17.61
C SER A 732 8.23 5.64 16.69
N GLN A 733 8.60 4.36 16.56
CA GLN A 733 7.80 3.37 15.84
C GLN A 733 6.47 3.08 16.55
N CYS A 734 6.49 2.87 17.87
CA CYS A 734 5.30 2.58 18.67
C CYS A 734 4.29 3.74 18.61
N ALA A 735 4.74 4.98 18.80
CA ALA A 735 3.88 6.16 18.75
C ALA A 735 3.14 6.29 17.41
N VAL A 736 3.84 6.10 16.28
CA VAL A 736 3.23 6.09 14.94
C VAL A 736 2.21 4.98 14.79
N ILE A 737 2.54 3.75 15.21
CA ILE A 737 1.65 2.58 15.09
C ILE A 737 0.39 2.78 15.93
N THR A 738 0.53 3.15 17.19
CA THR A 738 -0.59 3.31 18.13
C THR A 738 -1.50 4.46 17.72
N LEU A 739 -0.93 5.62 17.34
CA LEU A 739 -1.71 6.76 16.87
C LEU A 739 -2.47 6.46 15.56
N LEU A 740 -1.83 5.74 14.62
CA LEU A 740 -2.44 5.31 13.36
C LEU A 740 -3.59 4.32 13.60
N LEU A 741 -3.38 3.28 14.42
CA LEU A 741 -4.41 2.31 14.77
C LEU A 741 -5.58 2.96 15.50
N HIS A 742 -5.32 3.72 16.58
CA HIS A 742 -6.36 4.37 17.37
C HIS A 742 -7.20 5.33 16.52
N ARG A 743 -6.57 6.25 15.77
CA ARG A 743 -7.31 7.24 14.96
C ARG A 743 -8.11 6.60 13.83
N HIS A 744 -7.60 5.55 13.19
CA HIS A 744 -8.32 4.86 12.12
C HIS A 744 -9.48 4.02 12.65
N ALA A 745 -9.25 3.25 13.72
CA ALA A 745 -10.28 2.44 14.37
C ALA A 745 -11.40 3.32 14.95
N ARG A 746 -11.05 4.46 15.56
CA ARG A 746 -12.00 5.49 16.02
C ARG A 746 -12.84 6.03 14.87
N LEU A 747 -12.23 6.54 13.79
CA LEU A 747 -12.96 7.06 12.63
C LEU A 747 -13.89 5.99 11.99
N THR A 748 -13.49 4.72 12.03
CA THR A 748 -14.32 3.60 11.55
C THR A 748 -15.53 3.35 12.48
N ALA A 749 -15.33 3.32 13.79
CA ALA A 749 -16.41 3.15 14.77
C ALA A 749 -17.39 4.33 14.78
N GLU A 750 -16.89 5.55 14.60
CA GLU A 750 -17.68 6.78 14.52
C GLU A 750 -18.64 6.75 13.31
N LEU A 751 -18.12 6.49 12.10
CA LEU A 751 -18.94 6.37 10.88
C LEU A 751 -19.94 5.19 10.98
N ALA A 752 -19.52 4.06 11.55
CA ALA A 752 -20.40 2.90 11.69
C ALA A 752 -21.60 3.19 12.62
N SER A 753 -21.37 3.97 13.68
CA SER A 753 -22.41 4.39 14.64
C SER A 753 -23.37 5.43 14.03
N GLU A 754 -22.90 6.26 13.10
CA GLU A 754 -23.77 7.16 12.33
C GLU A 754 -24.65 6.40 11.33
N MET A 755 -24.10 5.37 10.68
CA MET A 755 -24.81 4.50 9.74
C MET A 755 -25.83 3.57 10.41
N SER A 756 -25.58 3.10 11.63
CA SER A 756 -26.53 2.32 12.43
C SER A 756 -27.65 3.16 13.05
N GLY A 757 -27.49 4.49 13.08
CA GLY A 757 -28.37 5.41 13.80
C GLY A 757 -28.26 5.34 15.33
N SER A 758 -27.25 4.63 15.87
CA SER A 758 -27.08 4.46 17.31
C SER A 758 -26.13 5.51 17.90
N THR A 759 -26.66 6.69 18.25
CA THR A 759 -25.99 7.67 19.11
C THR A 759 -25.92 7.15 20.56
N GLN A 760 -25.10 6.13 20.79
CA GLN A 760 -24.68 5.78 22.14
C GLN A 760 -23.74 6.89 22.65
N ASN A 761 -24.15 7.55 23.74
CA ASN A 761 -23.32 8.51 24.46
C ASN A 761 -22.19 7.81 25.21
N HIS A 762 -21.20 7.30 24.47
CA HIS A 762 -19.94 6.82 25.03
C HIS A 762 -19.18 8.02 25.62
N SER A 763 -19.22 8.13 26.95
CA SER A 763 -18.60 9.19 27.75
C SER A 763 -17.07 9.06 27.81
N PHE A 764 -16.40 9.14 26.66
CA PHE A 764 -14.94 9.29 26.57
C PHE A 764 -14.56 10.77 26.58
N ASN A 765 -13.42 11.10 27.21
CA ASN A 765 -13.04 12.49 27.54
C ASN A 765 -13.19 13.49 26.39
N THR A 766 -13.92 14.57 26.65
CA THR A 766 -14.32 15.60 25.68
C THR A 766 -13.20 16.60 25.41
N ASP A 767 -12.11 16.16 24.77
CA ASP A 767 -10.98 17.02 24.39
C ASP A 767 -10.36 16.65 23.01
N SER A 768 -11.18 16.26 22.04
CA SER A 768 -10.85 16.46 20.62
C SER A 768 -12.10 16.50 19.73
N PRO A 769 -12.24 17.47 18.80
CA PRO A 769 -13.36 17.55 17.87
C PRO A 769 -13.21 16.52 16.74
N PHE A 770 -13.45 15.25 17.09
CA PHE A 770 -13.66 14.15 16.14
C PHE A 770 -15.15 13.82 16.11
N PHE A 771 -15.95 14.75 15.60
CA PHE A 771 -17.19 14.44 14.91
C PHE A 771 -17.62 15.61 14.03
N LEU A 772 -18.25 15.21 12.94
CA LEU A 772 -18.82 15.99 11.88
C LEU A 772 -19.97 16.89 12.38
N HIS A 773 -20.07 18.11 11.82
CA HIS A 773 -21.17 19.08 11.95
C HIS A 773 -21.43 19.76 13.32
N GLU A 774 -21.76 21.07 13.24
CA GLU A 774 -22.65 21.71 14.23
C GLU A 774 -24.05 21.07 14.15
N PRO A 775 -24.78 20.94 15.27
CA PRO A 775 -26.00 20.13 15.38
C PRO A 775 -27.27 20.72 14.70
N THR A 776 -27.10 21.50 13.63
CA THR A 776 -28.15 22.35 13.03
C THR A 776 -28.31 22.21 11.50
N GLN A 777 -27.53 21.34 10.84
CA GLN A 777 -27.64 21.08 9.39
C GLN A 777 -28.04 19.62 9.08
N PRO A 778 -28.82 19.37 8.00
CA PRO A 778 -29.29 18.04 7.65
C PRO A 778 -28.19 17.16 7.05
N LYS A 779 -28.39 15.83 7.07
CA LYS A 779 -27.53 14.85 6.38
C LYS A 779 -27.37 15.23 4.90
N SER A 780 -26.13 15.53 4.48
CA SER A 780 -25.80 15.98 3.13
C SER A 780 -25.48 14.84 2.15
N LEU A 781 -25.03 13.69 2.65
CA LEU A 781 -24.64 12.53 1.85
C LEU A 781 -25.76 11.48 1.74
N SER A 782 -25.74 10.73 0.64
CA SER A 782 -26.61 9.58 0.43
C SER A 782 -26.11 8.33 1.16
N ASP A 783 -27.02 7.40 1.46
CA ASP A 783 -26.65 6.10 2.04
C ASP A 783 -25.69 5.28 1.14
N GLU A 784 -25.68 5.53 -0.17
CA GLU A 784 -24.73 4.90 -1.10
C GLU A 784 -23.31 5.45 -0.91
N ALA A 785 -23.17 6.78 -0.83
CA ALA A 785 -21.89 7.42 -0.56
C ALA A 785 -21.34 6.98 0.82
N LEU A 786 -22.19 6.94 1.85
CA LEU A 786 -21.80 6.46 3.19
C LEU A 786 -21.34 4.98 3.17
N ARG A 787 -22.06 4.09 2.48
CA ARG A 787 -21.63 2.68 2.29
C ARG A 787 -20.29 2.58 1.57
N ASN A 788 -20.07 3.35 0.51
CA ASN A 788 -18.80 3.32 -0.23
C ASN A 788 -17.64 3.89 0.59
N ILE A 789 -17.86 4.97 1.34
CA ILE A 789 -16.86 5.53 2.27
C ILE A 789 -16.50 4.49 3.35
N MET A 790 -17.49 3.83 3.95
CA MET A 790 -17.28 2.77 4.94
C MET A 790 -16.50 1.58 4.36
N PHE A 791 -16.83 1.12 3.15
CA PHE A 791 -16.09 0.05 2.46
C PHE A 791 -14.59 0.38 2.35
N TRP A 792 -14.25 1.59 1.92
CA TRP A 792 -12.85 2.03 1.80
C TRP A 792 -12.19 2.19 3.17
N LEU A 793 -12.90 2.72 4.16
CA LEU A 793 -12.40 2.93 5.52
C LEU A 793 -12.10 1.59 6.23
N LYS A 794 -13.08 0.68 6.28
CA LYS A 794 -12.93 -0.68 6.83
C LYS A 794 -11.81 -1.47 6.13
N GLY A 795 -11.68 -1.32 4.81
CA GLY A 795 -10.58 -1.93 4.05
C GLY A 795 -9.20 -1.32 4.34
N ARG A 796 -9.12 -0.03 4.68
CA ARG A 796 -7.89 0.61 5.18
C ARG A 796 -7.57 0.18 6.62
N LEU A 797 -8.55 -0.01 7.49
CA LEU A 797 -8.34 -0.59 8.83
C LEU A 797 -7.68 -1.97 8.72
N VAL A 798 -8.23 -2.85 7.88
CA VAL A 798 -7.65 -4.16 7.56
C VAL A 798 -6.22 -4.03 7.02
N GLN A 799 -5.97 -3.09 6.10
CA GLN A 799 -4.63 -2.87 5.55
C GLN A 799 -3.61 -2.43 6.63
N VAL A 800 -3.98 -1.45 7.46
CA VAL A 800 -3.14 -0.97 8.58
C VAL A 800 -2.82 -2.12 9.53
N VAL A 801 -3.84 -2.88 9.94
CA VAL A 801 -3.72 -4.00 10.88
C VAL A 801 -2.75 -5.07 10.36
N LEU A 802 -2.86 -5.45 9.07
CA LEU A 802 -1.98 -6.45 8.46
C LEU A 802 -0.55 -5.93 8.24
N GLU A 803 -0.36 -4.67 7.80
CA GLU A 803 0.97 -4.07 7.64
C GLU A 803 1.69 -3.89 8.99
N VAL A 804 0.99 -3.41 10.02
CA VAL A 804 1.53 -3.29 11.38
C VAL A 804 1.93 -4.65 11.94
N SER A 805 1.05 -5.66 11.86
CA SER A 805 1.32 -6.98 12.43
C SER A 805 2.53 -7.67 11.79
N LEU A 806 2.70 -7.56 10.47
CA LEU A 806 3.90 -8.03 9.76
C LEU A 806 5.16 -7.32 10.25
N ILE A 807 5.11 -5.99 10.43
CA ILE A 807 6.26 -5.20 10.90
C ILE A 807 6.66 -5.59 12.33
N LEU A 808 5.69 -5.80 13.22
CA LEU A 808 5.95 -6.22 14.59
C LEU A 808 6.55 -7.65 14.65
N ARG A 809 5.97 -8.61 13.90
CA ARG A 809 6.51 -9.98 13.80
C ARG A 809 7.96 -10.01 13.29
N CYS A 810 8.30 -9.13 12.35
CA CYS A 810 9.67 -9.04 11.81
C CYS A 810 10.68 -8.35 12.74
N HIS A 811 10.26 -7.67 13.81
CA HIS A 811 11.13 -6.85 14.66
C HIS A 811 11.27 -7.34 16.10
N TYR A 812 10.20 -7.89 16.68
CA TYR A 812 10.11 -8.15 18.12
C TYR A 812 10.03 -9.65 18.49
N PHE A 813 10.05 -10.54 17.49
CA PHE A 813 10.08 -12.01 17.67
C PHE A 813 9.01 -12.51 18.67
N ILE A 814 7.75 -12.28 18.34
CA ILE A 814 6.60 -12.64 19.19
C ILE A 814 6.42 -14.17 19.22
N PRO A 815 6.56 -14.83 20.40
CA PRO A 815 6.33 -16.26 20.56
C PRO A 815 4.83 -16.56 20.62
N ALA A 816 4.37 -17.65 20.01
CA ALA A 816 2.93 -17.92 19.89
C ALA A 816 2.24 -18.26 21.23
N HIS A 817 2.95 -18.86 22.20
CA HIS A 817 2.33 -19.44 23.40
C HIS A 817 1.64 -18.41 24.32
N ILE A 818 2.07 -17.15 24.26
CA ILE A 818 1.51 -16.06 25.07
C ILE A 818 0.08 -15.70 24.61
N ILE A 819 -0.30 -16.10 23.38
CA ILE A 819 -1.64 -15.92 22.82
C ILE A 819 -2.61 -16.97 23.38
N GLU A 820 -2.19 -18.24 23.52
CA GLU A 820 -3.04 -19.32 24.05
C GLU A 820 -3.23 -19.23 25.58
N TYR A 821 -2.21 -18.83 26.33
CA TYR A 821 -2.24 -18.82 27.80
C TYR A 821 -3.21 -17.76 28.40
N TYR A 822 -3.71 -16.83 27.56
CA TYR A 822 -4.62 -15.74 27.95
C TYR A 822 -5.96 -15.77 27.20
N SER A 823 -6.52 -16.97 27.00
CA SER A 823 -7.82 -17.25 26.36
C SER A 823 -9.07 -16.68 27.08
N GLY A 824 -8.95 -15.63 27.91
CA GLY A 824 -10.04 -15.12 28.73
C GLY A 824 -9.99 -13.65 29.18
N ARG A 825 -9.00 -12.82 28.78
CA ARG A 825 -9.00 -11.36 29.05
C ARG A 825 -8.31 -10.57 27.93
N ASP A 826 -9.01 -9.53 27.47
CA ASP A 826 -8.58 -8.22 26.96
C ASP A 826 -7.41 -8.08 25.96
N LEU A 827 -7.43 -7.03 25.14
CA LEU A 827 -6.39 -6.74 24.15
C LEU A 827 -5.09 -6.21 24.80
N GLN A 828 -5.11 -5.89 26.09
CA GLN A 828 -3.94 -5.53 26.90
C GLN A 828 -2.82 -6.56 26.75
N VAL A 829 -3.15 -7.85 26.61
CA VAL A 829 -2.13 -8.90 26.46
C VAL A 829 -1.49 -8.88 25.07
N PHE A 830 -2.22 -8.58 23.99
CA PHE A 830 -1.62 -8.37 22.65
C PHE A 830 -0.66 -7.18 22.65
N VAL A 831 -1.01 -6.17 23.43
CA VAL A 831 -0.20 -4.99 23.76
C VAL A 831 1.05 -5.34 24.57
N GLU A 832 0.92 -6.15 25.64
CA GLU A 832 2.05 -6.61 26.45
C GLU A 832 3.02 -7.47 25.63
N ILE A 833 2.48 -8.36 24.78
CA ILE A 833 3.26 -9.22 23.88
C ILE A 833 4.14 -8.41 22.93
N CYS A 834 3.65 -7.27 22.43
CA CYS A 834 4.41 -6.46 21.49
C CYS A 834 5.52 -5.62 22.16
N PHE A 835 5.38 -5.28 23.46
CA PHE A 835 6.21 -4.21 24.05
C PHE A 835 6.66 -4.38 25.52
N LEU A 836 6.12 -5.32 26.31
CA LEU A 836 6.15 -5.24 27.80
C LEU A 836 6.44 -6.55 28.58
N LYS A 837 7.27 -7.47 28.09
CA LYS A 837 8.09 -8.33 28.97
C LYS A 837 9.32 -8.91 28.25
N PRO A 838 10.55 -8.57 28.68
CA PRO A 838 11.69 -9.46 28.48
C PRO A 838 11.58 -10.59 29.53
N ASP A 839 11.53 -11.84 29.08
CA ASP A 839 11.50 -12.96 30.03
C ASP A 839 12.84 -13.09 30.77
N LYS A 840 12.78 -13.46 32.05
CA LYS A 840 13.86 -13.23 33.03
C LYS A 840 14.94 -14.31 32.99
N SER A 841 15.68 -14.39 31.88
CA SER A 841 16.92 -15.17 31.82
C SER A 841 18.05 -14.56 30.98
N TYR A 842 17.79 -14.02 29.78
CA TYR A 842 18.87 -13.77 28.79
C TYR A 842 18.90 -12.42 28.05
N VAL A 843 18.14 -11.39 28.45
CA VAL A 843 18.26 -10.02 27.87
C VAL A 843 18.52 -8.95 28.94
N PRO A 844 19.77 -8.45 29.11
CA PRO A 844 20.10 -7.50 30.17
C PRO A 844 19.50 -6.08 30.02
N ASN A 845 18.57 -5.76 30.92
CA ASN A 845 18.43 -4.50 31.69
C ASN A 845 18.25 -3.11 31.01
N LEU A 846 18.44 -2.89 29.71
CA LEU A 846 18.32 -1.53 29.14
C LEU A 846 16.92 -1.13 28.63
N PHE A 847 15.96 -2.05 28.53
CA PHE A 847 14.56 -1.70 28.18
C PHE A 847 13.78 -1.13 29.38
N SER A 848 14.17 -1.48 30.61
CA SER A 848 13.35 -1.27 31.81
C SER A 848 13.04 0.19 32.18
N GLN A 849 13.80 1.17 31.67
CA GLN A 849 13.66 2.59 32.09
C GLN A 849 12.71 3.42 31.21
N HIS A 850 12.13 2.84 30.16
CA HIS A 850 11.22 3.56 29.25
C HIS A 850 9.92 2.82 28.92
N CYS A 851 9.70 1.61 29.43
CA CYS A 851 8.40 0.92 29.32
C CYS A 851 7.27 1.78 29.90
N ASP A 852 7.52 2.44 31.04
CA ASP A 852 6.60 3.31 31.77
C ASP A 852 6.02 4.46 30.94
N GLN A 853 6.69 4.84 29.84
CA GLN A 853 6.23 5.88 28.90
C GLN A 853 5.40 5.31 27.73
N LEU A 854 5.46 4.00 27.50
CA LEU A 854 4.71 3.31 26.44
C LEU A 854 3.44 2.62 26.96
N ILE A 855 3.49 2.05 28.18
CA ILE A 855 2.35 1.41 28.87
C ILE A 855 1.04 2.22 28.70
N PRO A 856 0.98 3.54 29.00
CA PRO A 856 -0.28 4.27 28.97
C PRO A 856 -0.90 4.38 27.57
N TYR A 857 -0.09 4.53 26.51
CA TYR A 857 -0.62 4.59 25.14
C TYR A 857 -1.19 3.26 24.67
N LEU A 858 -0.69 2.17 25.24
CA LEU A 858 -1.00 0.81 24.84
C LEU A 858 -2.20 0.26 25.62
N ASP A 859 -2.28 0.52 26.93
CA ASP A 859 -3.48 0.27 27.74
C ASP A 859 -4.69 1.03 27.18
N ASN A 860 -4.52 2.31 26.82
CA ASN A 860 -5.56 3.11 26.16
C ASN A 860 -5.99 2.56 24.78
N LEU A 861 -5.13 1.79 24.08
CA LEU A 861 -5.50 1.15 22.81
C LEU A 861 -6.31 -0.12 23.05
N ASP A 862 -6.01 -0.86 24.12
CA ASP A 862 -6.82 -1.99 24.58
C ASP A 862 -8.22 -1.57 25.01
N GLU A 863 -8.32 -0.71 26.02
CA GLU A 863 -9.62 -0.26 26.57
C GLU A 863 -10.51 0.29 25.45
N PHE A 864 -9.91 1.06 24.52
CA PHE A 864 -10.59 1.54 23.33
C PHE A 864 -11.11 0.42 22.42
N ILE A 865 -10.34 -0.64 22.14
CA ILE A 865 -10.79 -1.74 21.25
C ILE A 865 -11.79 -2.67 21.95
N CYS A 866 -11.61 -2.97 23.24
CA CYS A 866 -12.62 -3.69 24.03
C CYS A 866 -13.93 -2.89 24.16
N GLY A 867 -13.87 -1.56 24.13
CA GLY A 867 -15.04 -0.67 24.04
C GLY A 867 -15.50 -0.30 22.62
N ALA A 868 -14.84 -0.76 21.55
CA ALA A 868 -15.10 -0.30 20.18
C ALA A 868 -16.36 -0.90 19.54
N HIS A 869 -16.85 -0.24 18.48
CA HIS A 869 -17.95 -0.74 17.66
C HIS A 869 -17.65 -2.16 17.09
N PRO A 870 -18.64 -3.09 17.02
CA PRO A 870 -18.39 -4.49 16.64
C PRO A 870 -17.66 -4.71 15.31
N GLU A 871 -17.82 -3.80 14.33
CA GLU A 871 -17.07 -3.86 13.07
C GLU A 871 -15.55 -3.71 13.24
N VAL A 872 -15.12 -2.92 14.22
CA VAL A 872 -13.70 -2.74 14.57
C VAL A 872 -13.21 -3.95 15.35
N GLN A 873 -13.98 -4.38 16.36
CA GLN A 873 -13.67 -5.57 17.16
C GLN A 873 -13.47 -6.82 16.29
N GLY A 874 -14.33 -7.02 15.28
CA GLY A 874 -14.24 -8.13 14.33
C GLY A 874 -12.90 -8.17 13.59
N VAL A 875 -12.34 -7.03 13.17
CA VAL A 875 -11.02 -6.99 12.50
C VAL A 875 -9.90 -7.43 13.44
N PHE A 876 -9.92 -6.97 14.70
CA PHE A 876 -8.91 -7.38 15.70
C PHE A 876 -9.09 -8.83 16.17
N GLN A 877 -10.32 -9.35 16.23
CA GLN A 877 -10.57 -10.76 16.51
C GLN A 877 -10.02 -11.66 15.40
N GLN A 878 -10.26 -11.30 14.13
CA GLN A 878 -9.73 -12.03 12.98
C GLN A 878 -8.19 -11.94 12.89
N LEU A 879 -7.60 -10.83 13.33
CA LEU A 879 -6.14 -10.68 13.46
C LEU A 879 -5.56 -11.68 14.47
N ARG A 880 -6.18 -11.84 15.65
CA ARG A 880 -5.72 -12.79 16.67
C ARG A 880 -5.66 -14.22 16.10
N SER A 881 -6.65 -14.63 15.31
CA SER A 881 -6.69 -15.93 14.63
C SER A 881 -5.73 -16.12 13.45
N LEU A 882 -4.83 -15.17 13.17
CA LEU A 882 -3.67 -15.42 12.31
C LEU A 882 -2.47 -16.01 13.07
N TYR A 883 -2.54 -16.01 14.41
CA TYR A 883 -1.42 -16.32 15.31
C TYR A 883 -1.78 -17.27 16.46
N ALA A 884 -3.04 -17.73 16.50
CA ALA A 884 -3.52 -18.87 17.28
C ALA A 884 -3.84 -20.02 16.30
#